data_AF-A0A423W9E3-F1
#
_entry.id   AF-A0A423W9E3-F1
#
_cell.length_a   1.000
_cell.length_b   1.000
_cell.length_c   1.000
_cell.angle_alpha   90.00
_cell.angle_beta   90.00
_cell.angle_gamma   90.00
#
_symmetry.space_group_name_H-M   'P 1'
#
loop_
_entity.id
_entity.type
_entity.pdbx_description
1 polymer ?
#
loop_
_entity_poly.entity_id
_entity_poly.type
_entity_poly.pdbx_seq_one_letter_code
_entity_poly.pdbx_strand_id
1 'polypeptide(L)'
;MRRLSLDKESRTTWPSTRFTVFTGPDATKKSVISRIAEQVYASRPGREERAAVVLVSPRHASWLDDKSFMADLVASLEGASDVGPKFHLVAAVVSGLSPRAPSRELQEGFSIQVGSRNGLVPDLWARTSPEVDPPSLPQRADSEPSSALSILLPRQITSKEARITLTLPLANTLFQNGRRSTLLVSEWRQAKGPGPHKSLFELVRMAEKRSQVIDLPASVVADKVNIRAPLVPITYPRKVLEGLGNILAKIEISGVSSPASKELQTNIPRLLETRGVLSRSEAAAGRLGVWAVVYPKHMFRGDENLVRFYKSIDGRFLGTALNKLVFDMSTDPERVAWEIQPVLRNALFHGARLHRILSGGGEWGTKSTLLSLDPQTSHGRESEEDELNKFIKSFQRDDDAKDAMAKPGDYVQFFVERDPVQLTSEKKSNLAIQTTDFPPVSFGVGDTNLKDIDQPDTSVDSPIQTRGRNWIVFNHFGGYSAEGIYLPILATIGILSIGDMGMGIAKLLIAKGFSVATNCSGRSKETRERVKEAQVTDLGSDAALVRECDVVLSIVPPRDAAATAQRVIDAMQLVTKAKPPLYFADLNAVAPSTVKAIARTIEQARVPITLIDGSVLGGPPHPAGGASTSGSPTAAVLGDWNVPSVPTSGPVGIADIPGYGAGLAGALNVKHIGPEVGASSGLKMCFASLSKGYSAVAVQSFTTAERLGVLGPLREAMEEIIPSRVKQTENALVGMPPKAYRWVGEMEEIARTHAEEGGFEDTLFRGAAGVFKAVAEDTVLGEEKVGQRKRGRTAEDVAAAMAEGLEKKRKKMD
;
A
#
# COMPACT_ATOMS: atom_id res chain seq x y z
N MET A 1 -30.81 16.09 36.48
CA MET A 1 -32.08 15.35 36.28
C MET A 1 -32.76 15.83 35.01
N ARG A 2 -32.63 15.08 33.92
CA ARG A 2 -33.60 14.94 32.82
C ARG A 2 -33.18 13.67 32.09
N ARG A 3 -33.71 12.53 32.57
CA ARG A 3 -33.65 11.25 31.88
C ARG A 3 -34.51 11.42 30.62
N LEU A 4 -33.89 11.49 29.45
CA LEU A 4 -34.57 11.19 28.20
C LEU A 4 -34.67 9.67 28.14
N SER A 5 -35.89 9.17 28.32
CA SER A 5 -36.26 7.79 28.07
C SER A 5 -35.90 7.45 26.63
N LEU A 6 -34.93 6.54 26.46
CA LEU A 6 -34.84 5.73 25.25
C LEU A 6 -36.08 4.84 25.25
N ASP A 7 -37.13 5.37 24.66
CA ASP A 7 -38.34 4.62 24.38
C ASP A 7 -37.99 3.39 23.53
N LYS A 8 -38.70 2.31 23.83
CA LYS A 8 -38.84 1.09 23.05
C LYS A 8 -39.43 1.43 21.67
N GLU A 9 -38.68 2.11 20.82
CA GLU A 9 -39.03 2.22 19.41
C GLU A 9 -38.81 0.86 18.75
N SER A 10 -39.95 0.20 18.51
CA SER A 10 -40.21 -0.79 17.48
C SER A 10 -39.02 -1.15 16.58
N ARG A 11 -38.56 -2.40 16.68
CA ARG A 11 -37.86 -3.12 15.59
C ARG A 11 -38.76 -3.13 14.36
N THR A 12 -38.72 -2.04 13.60
CA THR A 12 -39.47 -1.84 12.37
C THR A 12 -38.73 -2.53 11.22
N THR A 13 -39.51 -3.28 10.47
CA THR A 13 -39.25 -4.04 9.25
C THR A 13 -38.74 -3.14 8.11
N TRP A 14 -37.43 -2.98 7.95
CA TRP A 14 -36.83 -2.38 6.76
C TRP A 14 -36.12 -3.48 5.93
N PRO A 15 -36.28 -3.51 4.58
CA PRO A 15 -35.55 -4.44 3.74
C PRO A 15 -34.05 -4.15 3.83
N SER A 16 -33.29 -5.12 4.34
CA SER A 16 -31.85 -4.97 4.46
C SER A 16 -31.17 -5.42 3.18
N THR A 17 -30.38 -4.54 2.56
CA THR A 17 -29.54 -4.89 1.40
C THR A 17 -28.38 -5.82 1.76
N ARG A 18 -28.29 -6.26 3.03
CA ARG A 18 -27.21 -7.11 3.52
C ARG A 18 -27.70 -8.00 4.67
N PHE A 19 -27.29 -9.25 4.67
CA PHE A 19 -27.64 -10.18 5.74
C PHE A 19 -26.76 -11.42 5.65
N THR A 20 -26.72 -12.20 6.74
CA THR A 20 -25.98 -13.45 6.78
C THR A 20 -26.85 -14.57 7.32
N VAL A 21 -26.99 -15.65 6.55
CA VAL A 21 -27.71 -16.86 6.91
C VAL A 21 -26.72 -17.92 7.37
N PHE A 22 -26.79 -18.29 8.64
CA PHE A 22 -26.00 -19.37 9.23
C PHE A 22 -26.75 -20.69 9.10
N THR A 23 -26.02 -21.75 8.78
CA THR A 23 -26.59 -23.07 8.47
C THR A 23 -26.19 -24.11 9.50
N GLY A 24 -27.17 -24.93 9.91
CA GLY A 24 -26.92 -26.10 10.77
C GLY A 24 -26.40 -27.33 9.99
N PRO A 25 -26.08 -28.43 10.70
CA PRO A 25 -25.64 -29.70 10.10
C PRO A 25 -26.68 -30.31 9.13
N ASP A 26 -27.97 -30.02 9.28
CA ASP A 26 -29.02 -30.60 8.40
C ASP A 26 -29.52 -29.62 7.33
N ALA A 27 -28.76 -28.55 7.05
CA ALA A 27 -29.16 -27.54 6.07
C ALA A 27 -29.23 -28.14 4.65
N THR A 28 -30.34 -27.85 3.95
CA THR A 28 -30.56 -28.24 2.55
C THR A 28 -30.65 -26.99 1.68
N LYS A 29 -30.41 -27.13 0.38
CA LYS A 29 -30.60 -26.05 -0.61
C LYS A 29 -31.94 -25.34 -0.44
N LYS A 30 -33.03 -26.11 -0.32
CA LYS A 30 -34.39 -25.59 -0.14
C LYS A 30 -34.57 -24.84 1.18
N SER A 31 -34.01 -25.33 2.30
CA SER A 31 -34.15 -24.65 3.59
C SER A 31 -33.36 -23.34 3.66
N VAL A 32 -32.24 -23.24 2.94
CA VAL A 32 -31.48 -21.99 2.80
C VAL A 32 -32.22 -21.00 1.90
N ILE A 33 -32.69 -21.41 0.72
CA ILE A 33 -33.46 -20.56 -0.20
C ILE A 33 -34.72 -20.00 0.48
N SER A 34 -35.51 -20.85 1.15
CA SER A 34 -36.68 -20.41 1.90
C SER A 34 -36.34 -19.33 2.90
N ARG A 35 -35.20 -19.48 3.61
CA ARG A 35 -34.77 -18.53 4.62
C ARG A 35 -34.28 -17.20 4.03
N ILE A 36 -33.72 -17.22 2.83
CA ILE A 36 -33.32 -16.00 2.10
C ILE A 36 -34.56 -15.28 1.57
N ALA A 37 -35.51 -16.02 0.97
CA ALA A 37 -36.72 -15.48 0.39
C ALA A 37 -37.65 -14.81 1.42
N GLU A 38 -37.66 -15.26 2.67
CA GLU A 38 -38.42 -14.65 3.78
C GLU A 38 -37.99 -13.19 4.09
N GLN A 39 -36.86 -12.72 3.56
CA GLN A 39 -36.16 -11.53 4.07
C GLN A 39 -36.04 -10.42 3.04
N VAL A 40 -36.08 -10.80 1.77
CA VAL A 40 -36.05 -9.87 0.65
C VAL A 40 -37.49 -9.56 0.26
N TYR A 41 -38.08 -8.55 0.88
CA TYR A 41 -39.25 -7.91 0.24
C TYR A 41 -38.74 -7.26 -1.04
N ALA A 42 -39.27 -7.70 -2.18
CA ALA A 42 -38.91 -7.22 -3.51
C ALA A 42 -38.94 -5.68 -3.53
N SER A 43 -37.76 -5.05 -3.42
CA SER A 43 -37.59 -3.68 -3.88
C SER A 43 -38.02 -3.69 -5.34
N ARG A 44 -39.03 -2.89 -5.71
CA ARG A 44 -39.48 -2.79 -7.10
C ARG A 44 -38.23 -2.59 -7.98
N PRO A 45 -37.97 -3.46 -8.97
CA PRO A 45 -36.75 -3.37 -9.77
C PRO A 45 -36.68 -1.97 -10.38
N GLY A 46 -35.60 -1.25 -10.04
CA GLY A 46 -35.27 0.02 -10.67
C GLY A 46 -34.86 -0.20 -12.12
N ARG A 47 -34.65 0.89 -12.87
CA ARG A 47 -34.12 0.82 -14.25
C ARG A 47 -32.64 0.38 -14.31
N GLU A 48 -31.93 0.36 -13.20
CA GLU A 48 -30.50 0.05 -13.14
C GLU A 48 -30.23 -1.45 -12.90
N GLU A 49 -29.19 -1.98 -13.56
CA GLU A 49 -28.69 -3.34 -13.28
C GLU A 49 -28.19 -3.45 -11.83
N ARG A 50 -28.59 -4.54 -11.16
CA ARG A 50 -28.20 -4.83 -9.79
C ARG A 50 -27.19 -5.97 -9.73
N ALA A 51 -26.48 -6.04 -8.62
CA ALA A 51 -25.60 -7.16 -8.33
C ALA A 51 -25.71 -7.61 -6.88
N ALA A 52 -25.37 -8.87 -6.65
CA ALA A 52 -25.13 -9.43 -5.33
C ALA A 52 -23.71 -10.00 -5.21
N VAL A 53 -23.11 -9.81 -4.04
CA VAL A 53 -21.91 -10.53 -3.61
C VAL A 53 -22.35 -11.54 -2.56
N VAL A 54 -22.00 -12.80 -2.77
CA VAL A 54 -22.35 -13.92 -1.90
C VAL A 54 -21.07 -14.60 -1.44
N LEU A 55 -20.76 -14.47 -0.16
CA LEU A 55 -19.66 -15.17 0.50
C LEU A 55 -20.21 -16.45 1.12
N VAL A 56 -19.63 -17.59 0.75
CA VAL A 56 -20.12 -18.91 1.12
C VAL A 56 -19.04 -19.66 1.88
N SER A 57 -19.40 -20.41 2.91
CA SER A 57 -18.45 -21.28 3.60
C SER A 57 -18.15 -22.55 2.79
N PRO A 58 -17.02 -23.25 3.02
CA PRO A 58 -16.56 -24.31 2.12
C PRO A 58 -17.56 -25.46 1.98
N ARG A 59 -18.34 -25.76 3.03
CA ARG A 59 -19.36 -26.81 3.03
C ARG A 59 -20.39 -26.68 1.90
N HIS A 60 -20.68 -25.46 1.46
CA HIS A 60 -21.68 -25.20 0.42
C HIS A 60 -21.05 -24.83 -0.93
N ALA A 61 -19.73 -24.98 -1.09
CA ALA A 61 -19.02 -24.59 -2.31
C ALA A 61 -19.55 -25.33 -3.56
N SER A 62 -19.88 -26.61 -3.44
CA SER A 62 -20.46 -27.41 -4.53
C SER A 62 -21.86 -26.95 -4.95
N TRP A 63 -22.56 -26.16 -4.14
CA TRP A 63 -23.88 -25.64 -4.49
C TRP A 63 -23.77 -24.50 -5.50
N LEU A 64 -22.62 -23.83 -5.59
CA LEU A 64 -22.38 -22.74 -6.53
C LEU A 64 -22.34 -23.21 -7.99
N ASP A 65 -22.05 -24.49 -8.23
CA ASP A 65 -22.08 -25.11 -9.56
C ASP A 65 -23.48 -25.60 -9.96
N ASP A 66 -24.42 -25.67 -9.02
CA ASP A 66 -25.79 -26.09 -9.29
C ASP A 66 -26.62 -24.94 -9.88
N LYS A 67 -26.83 -24.99 -11.19
CA LYS A 67 -27.61 -24.00 -11.95
C LYS A 67 -29.02 -23.79 -11.39
N SER A 68 -29.68 -24.84 -10.88
CA SER A 68 -31.04 -24.74 -10.34
C SER A 68 -31.06 -23.97 -9.03
N PHE A 69 -30.16 -24.30 -8.11
CA PHE A 69 -29.98 -23.58 -6.86
C PHE A 69 -29.61 -22.12 -7.09
N MET A 70 -28.68 -21.86 -8.00
CA MET A 70 -28.23 -20.50 -8.30
C MET A 70 -29.34 -19.65 -8.93
N ALA A 71 -30.17 -20.24 -9.79
CA ALA A 71 -31.32 -19.55 -10.35
C ALA A 71 -32.38 -19.22 -9.26
N ASP A 72 -32.64 -20.15 -8.33
CA ASP A 72 -33.54 -19.93 -7.19
C ASP A 72 -32.99 -18.89 -6.19
N LEU A 73 -31.67 -18.84 -6.02
CA LEU A 73 -30.98 -17.82 -5.21
C LEU A 73 -31.16 -16.44 -5.84
N VAL A 74 -30.90 -16.30 -7.15
CA VAL A 74 -31.10 -15.04 -7.87
C VAL A 74 -32.56 -14.61 -7.80
N ALA A 75 -33.50 -15.55 -7.98
CA ALA A 75 -34.93 -15.28 -7.85
C ALA A 75 -35.30 -14.74 -6.47
N SER A 76 -34.67 -15.27 -5.42
CA SER A 76 -34.89 -14.83 -4.03
C SER A 76 -34.29 -13.46 -3.73
N LEU A 77 -33.24 -13.02 -4.45
CA LEU A 77 -32.56 -11.74 -4.22
C LEU A 77 -33.11 -10.58 -5.07
N GLU A 78 -33.51 -10.86 -6.31
CA GLU A 78 -34.02 -9.85 -7.24
C GLU A 78 -35.54 -9.72 -7.21
N GLY A 79 -36.27 -10.81 -6.94
CA GLY A 79 -37.72 -10.88 -7.06
C GLY A 79 -38.19 -11.10 -8.51
N ALA A 80 -39.50 -11.29 -8.70
CA ALA A 80 -40.11 -11.50 -10.03
C ALA A 80 -40.72 -10.18 -10.57
N SER A 81 -40.42 -9.82 -11.82
CA SER A 81 -41.02 -8.70 -12.58
C SER A 81 -41.34 -9.10 -14.02
N ASP A 82 -42.19 -8.39 -14.76
CA ASP A 82 -42.54 -8.82 -16.13
C ASP A 82 -41.43 -8.51 -17.16
N VAL A 83 -40.58 -7.50 -16.91
CA VAL A 83 -39.41 -7.13 -17.72
C VAL A 83 -38.36 -6.42 -16.83
N GLY A 84 -37.45 -7.18 -16.22
CA GLY A 84 -36.36 -6.64 -15.39
C GLY A 84 -35.02 -6.49 -16.13
N PRO A 85 -34.13 -5.57 -15.71
CA PRO A 85 -32.73 -5.53 -16.15
C PRO A 85 -31.98 -6.81 -15.74
N LYS A 86 -30.79 -7.04 -16.30
CA LYS A 86 -29.98 -8.21 -15.94
C LYS A 86 -29.51 -8.14 -14.48
N PHE A 87 -29.40 -9.29 -13.85
CA PHE A 87 -28.87 -9.42 -12.49
C PHE A 87 -27.48 -10.07 -12.52
N HIS A 88 -26.55 -9.53 -11.73
CA HIS A 88 -25.18 -10.03 -11.67
C HIS A 88 -24.85 -10.62 -10.31
N LEU A 89 -24.05 -11.66 -10.27
CA LEU A 89 -23.70 -12.34 -9.03
C LEU A 89 -22.20 -12.61 -8.98
N VAL A 90 -21.56 -12.21 -7.88
CA VAL A 90 -20.22 -12.64 -7.49
C VAL A 90 -20.36 -13.64 -6.35
N ALA A 91 -20.02 -14.90 -6.60
CA ALA A 91 -20.04 -15.96 -5.61
C ALA A 91 -18.60 -16.35 -5.26
N ALA A 92 -18.23 -16.24 -3.99
CA ALA A 92 -16.89 -16.51 -3.51
C ALA A 92 -16.91 -17.38 -2.27
N VAL A 93 -15.99 -18.34 -2.19
CA VAL A 93 -15.92 -19.24 -1.03
C VAL A 93 -14.87 -18.74 -0.04
N VAL A 94 -15.31 -18.38 1.16
CA VAL A 94 -14.47 -17.95 2.28
C VAL A 94 -14.29 -19.10 3.27
N SER A 95 -13.31 -19.03 4.18
CA SER A 95 -13.02 -20.12 5.13
C SER A 95 -14.13 -20.30 6.18
N GLY A 96 -14.90 -19.24 6.43
CA GLY A 96 -16.14 -19.29 7.20
C GLY A 96 -16.67 -17.91 7.55
N LEU A 97 -17.75 -17.88 8.33
CA LEU A 97 -18.50 -16.69 8.67
C LEU A 97 -18.56 -16.52 10.19
N SER A 98 -18.48 -15.29 10.68
CA SER A 98 -18.77 -14.99 12.08
C SER A 98 -19.39 -13.61 12.17
N PRO A 99 -20.56 -13.46 12.83
CA PRO A 99 -21.14 -12.15 13.04
C PRO A 99 -20.53 -11.48 14.29
N ARG A 100 -19.75 -12.22 15.09
CA ARG A 100 -19.18 -11.76 16.36
C ARG A 100 -17.69 -11.51 16.21
N ALA A 101 -17.30 -10.25 16.33
CA ALA A 101 -15.90 -9.86 16.44
C ALA A 101 -15.43 -9.96 17.90
N PRO A 102 -14.27 -10.57 18.21
CA PRO A 102 -13.48 -11.52 17.43
C PRO A 102 -13.67 -12.95 17.98
N SER A 103 -14.65 -13.70 17.49
CA SER A 103 -14.77 -15.15 17.79
C SER A 103 -13.78 -15.96 16.95
N ARG A 104 -13.16 -17.00 17.53
CA ARG A 104 -12.35 -17.99 16.78
C ARG A 104 -13.22 -19.04 16.08
N GLU A 105 -14.48 -19.19 16.49
CA GLU A 105 -15.39 -20.18 15.90
C GLU A 105 -15.99 -19.64 14.60
N LEU A 106 -15.53 -20.20 13.48
CA LEU A 106 -16.09 -19.93 12.16
C LEU A 106 -17.31 -20.82 11.92
N GLN A 107 -18.41 -20.21 11.52
CA GLN A 107 -19.67 -20.89 11.23
C GLN A 107 -19.88 -21.06 9.73
N GLU A 108 -20.71 -22.05 9.38
CA GLU A 108 -21.11 -22.34 8.00
C GLU A 108 -22.32 -21.47 7.59
N GLY A 109 -22.36 -21.04 6.34
CA GLY A 109 -23.50 -20.28 5.82
C GLY A 109 -23.23 -19.43 4.58
N PHE A 110 -24.07 -18.41 4.42
CA PHE A 110 -24.10 -17.47 3.29
C PHE A 110 -24.15 -16.03 3.81
N SER A 111 -23.17 -15.20 3.46
CA SER A 111 -23.17 -13.76 3.72
C SER A 111 -23.41 -13.00 2.42
N ILE A 112 -24.44 -12.15 2.40
CA ILE A 112 -24.97 -11.56 1.18
C ILE A 112 -24.99 -10.04 1.29
N GLN A 113 -24.48 -9.37 0.26
CA GLN A 113 -24.61 -7.94 0.03
C GLN A 113 -25.19 -7.70 -1.36
N VAL A 114 -26.28 -6.94 -1.44
CA VAL A 114 -26.94 -6.54 -2.69
C VAL A 114 -26.75 -5.04 -2.92
N GLY A 115 -26.60 -4.62 -4.17
CA GLY A 115 -26.39 -3.21 -4.54
C GLY A 115 -26.58 -2.97 -6.04
N SER A 116 -26.27 -1.77 -6.50
CA SER A 116 -26.18 -1.49 -7.95
C SER A 116 -24.94 -2.18 -8.53
N ARG A 117 -25.02 -2.65 -9.78
CA ARG A 117 -23.91 -3.39 -10.41
C ARG A 117 -22.62 -2.59 -10.40
N ASN A 118 -22.64 -1.40 -10.98
CA ASN A 118 -21.45 -0.55 -11.10
C ASN A 118 -20.97 -0.01 -9.75
N GLY A 119 -21.87 0.14 -8.77
CA GLY A 119 -21.52 0.63 -7.44
C GLY A 119 -20.92 -0.45 -6.54
N LEU A 120 -21.38 -1.70 -6.64
CA LEU A 120 -20.96 -2.79 -5.76
C LEU A 120 -19.82 -3.63 -6.36
N VAL A 121 -19.87 -3.91 -7.66
CA VAL A 121 -18.93 -4.77 -8.38
C VAL A 121 -18.44 -4.07 -9.64
N PRO A 122 -17.61 -3.02 -9.49
CA PRO A 122 -17.03 -2.34 -10.64
C PRO A 122 -16.26 -3.34 -11.51
N ASP A 123 -16.30 -3.13 -12.83
CA ASP A 123 -15.48 -3.85 -13.80
C ASP A 123 -15.65 -5.37 -13.80
N LEU A 124 -16.81 -5.84 -13.34
CA LEU A 124 -17.14 -7.27 -13.20
C LEU A 124 -16.77 -8.10 -14.44
N TRP A 125 -17.04 -7.57 -15.63
CA TRP A 125 -16.82 -8.23 -16.92
C TRP A 125 -15.65 -7.65 -17.72
N ALA A 126 -14.84 -6.75 -17.15
CA ALA A 126 -13.61 -6.30 -17.79
C ALA A 126 -12.61 -7.46 -17.89
N ARG A 127 -11.86 -7.55 -18.99
CA ARG A 127 -10.87 -8.61 -19.21
C ARG A 127 -9.74 -8.49 -18.19
N THR A 128 -9.64 -9.43 -17.26
CA THR A 128 -8.48 -9.57 -16.37
C THR A 128 -7.39 -10.40 -17.07
N SER A 129 -6.50 -9.73 -17.82
CA SER A 129 -5.26 -10.26 -18.44
C SER A 129 -5.41 -11.27 -19.60
N PRO A 130 -4.41 -11.38 -20.51
CA PRO A 130 -4.54 -12.04 -21.81
C PRO A 130 -4.47 -13.57 -21.68
N GLU A 131 -5.13 -14.27 -22.58
CA GLU A 131 -4.95 -15.71 -22.82
C GLU A 131 -3.45 -15.98 -23.01
N VAL A 132 -2.83 -16.64 -22.02
CA VAL A 132 -1.53 -17.29 -22.22
C VAL A 132 -1.84 -18.62 -22.90
N ASP A 133 -1.06 -18.92 -23.93
CA ASP A 133 -1.04 -20.17 -24.71
C ASP A 133 -1.26 -21.45 -23.89
N PRO A 134 -1.75 -22.54 -24.54
CA PRO A 134 -2.01 -23.82 -23.86
C PRO A 134 -0.78 -24.33 -23.10
N PRO A 135 -0.98 -25.04 -21.98
CA PRO A 135 0.08 -25.32 -21.02
C PRO A 135 1.16 -26.22 -21.62
N SER A 136 2.38 -25.68 -21.73
CA SER A 136 3.58 -26.47 -21.91
C SER A 136 4.04 -27.02 -20.54
N LEU A 137 3.96 -28.35 -20.40
CA LEU A 137 4.44 -29.22 -19.31
C LEU A 137 3.72 -29.10 -17.93
N PRO A 138 3.53 -30.21 -17.21
CA PRO A 138 2.85 -30.21 -15.92
C PRO A 138 3.75 -29.60 -14.83
N GLN A 139 3.55 -28.31 -14.53
CA GLN A 139 4.09 -27.67 -13.33
C GLN A 139 3.35 -28.17 -12.07
N ARG A 140 4.06 -28.26 -10.94
CA ARG A 140 3.51 -28.73 -9.65
C ARG A 140 2.30 -27.87 -9.28
N ALA A 141 1.15 -28.52 -9.06
CA ALA A 141 -0.13 -27.87 -8.73
C ALA A 141 -0.10 -27.03 -7.43
N ASP A 142 0.96 -27.12 -6.62
CA ASP A 142 1.09 -26.49 -5.31
C ASP A 142 1.51 -25.00 -5.34
N SER A 143 2.05 -24.47 -6.45
CA SER A 143 2.67 -23.12 -6.49
C SER A 143 1.78 -21.93 -6.89
N GLU A 144 0.53 -22.13 -7.35
CA GLU A 144 -0.33 -20.99 -7.74
C GLU A 144 -1.07 -20.32 -6.57
N PRO A 145 -1.09 -18.98 -6.41
CA PRO A 145 -1.85 -18.34 -5.33
C PRO A 145 -3.37 -18.56 -5.47
N SER A 146 -4.08 -18.60 -4.34
CA SER A 146 -5.55 -18.67 -4.29
C SER A 146 -6.19 -17.45 -4.97
N SER A 147 -7.42 -17.59 -5.44
CA SER A 147 -8.23 -16.46 -5.88
C SER A 147 -8.53 -15.54 -4.69
N ALA A 148 -8.68 -14.24 -4.92
CA ALA A 148 -8.96 -13.29 -3.84
C ALA A 148 -10.06 -12.27 -4.16
N LEU A 149 -10.64 -11.72 -3.09
CA LEU A 149 -11.53 -10.57 -3.15
C LEU A 149 -10.86 -9.34 -2.57
N SER A 150 -10.84 -8.24 -3.33
CA SER A 150 -10.38 -6.94 -2.83
C SER A 150 -11.59 -6.09 -2.45
N ILE A 151 -11.76 -5.83 -1.17
CA ILE A 151 -12.90 -5.09 -0.62
C ILE A 151 -12.47 -3.65 -0.33
N LEU A 152 -13.17 -2.69 -0.94
CA LEU A 152 -13.00 -1.26 -0.68
C LEU A 152 -13.95 -0.82 0.43
N LEU A 153 -13.39 -0.50 1.60
CA LEU A 153 -14.12 -0.02 2.77
C LEU A 153 -14.07 1.52 2.83
N PRO A 154 -15.18 2.23 3.06
CA PRO A 154 -15.17 3.70 3.14
C PRO A 154 -14.51 4.21 4.44
N ARG A 155 -13.80 5.36 4.40
CA ARG A 155 -13.06 5.94 5.53
C ARG A 155 -13.61 7.32 5.94
N GLN A 156 -13.96 7.48 7.21
CA GLN A 156 -14.66 8.67 7.73
C GLN A 156 -13.74 9.84 8.14
N ILE A 157 -12.68 10.12 7.37
CA ILE A 157 -11.77 11.23 7.69
C ILE A 157 -11.61 12.10 6.43
N THR A 158 -12.36 13.20 6.42
CA THR A 158 -12.18 14.43 5.63
C THR A 158 -12.41 14.46 4.12
N SER A 159 -12.86 13.40 3.45
CA SER A 159 -13.52 13.53 2.13
C SER A 159 -14.52 12.40 1.91
N LYS A 160 -15.59 12.63 1.13
CA LYS A 160 -16.65 11.65 0.86
C LYS A 160 -16.19 10.40 0.07
N GLU A 161 -14.91 10.30 -0.31
CA GLU A 161 -14.41 9.32 -1.29
C GLU A 161 -13.23 8.44 -0.84
N ALA A 162 -12.68 8.64 0.36
CA ALA A 162 -11.54 7.85 0.85
C ALA A 162 -11.88 6.37 1.09
N ARG A 163 -11.10 5.43 0.53
CA ARG A 163 -11.26 3.97 0.72
C ARG A 163 -10.06 3.32 1.39
N ILE A 164 -10.29 2.27 2.17
CA ILE A 164 -9.28 1.30 2.65
C ILE A 164 -9.49 0.02 1.86
N THR A 165 -8.44 -0.48 1.21
CA THR A 165 -8.47 -1.76 0.51
C THR A 165 -8.10 -2.88 1.47
N LEU A 166 -8.91 -3.94 1.50
CA LEU A 166 -8.62 -5.20 2.17
C LEU A 166 -8.65 -6.32 1.12
N THR A 167 -7.59 -7.11 1.01
CA THR A 167 -7.57 -8.29 0.16
C THR A 167 -7.78 -9.54 1.01
N LEU A 168 -8.81 -10.30 0.66
CA LEU A 168 -9.25 -11.52 1.31
C LEU A 168 -9.00 -12.72 0.37
N PRO A 169 -7.98 -13.56 0.62
CA PRO A 169 -7.79 -14.83 -0.07
C PRO A 169 -8.98 -15.74 0.18
N LEU A 170 -9.36 -16.49 -0.85
CA LEU A 170 -10.50 -17.40 -0.81
C LEU A 170 -10.07 -18.79 -0.37
N ALA A 171 -11.00 -19.52 0.24
CA ALA A 171 -10.70 -20.82 0.82
C ALA A 171 -10.31 -21.84 -0.24
N ASN A 172 -9.49 -22.80 0.19
CA ASN A 172 -9.21 -23.97 -0.63
C ASN A 172 -10.50 -24.80 -0.83
N THR A 173 -10.90 -24.98 -2.09
CA THR A 173 -12.13 -25.70 -2.47
C THR A 173 -11.89 -26.98 -3.25
N LEU A 174 -10.64 -27.47 -3.31
CA LEU A 174 -10.23 -28.55 -4.20
C LEU A 174 -11.05 -29.82 -3.95
N PHE A 175 -11.32 -30.14 -2.69
CA PHE A 175 -12.08 -31.31 -2.28
C PHE A 175 -13.60 -31.12 -2.34
N GLN A 176 -14.07 -29.88 -2.48
CA GLN A 176 -15.50 -29.57 -2.47
C GLN A 176 -16.08 -29.48 -3.88
N ASN A 177 -15.33 -28.90 -4.82
CA ASN A 177 -15.79 -28.72 -6.21
C ASN A 177 -14.68 -28.82 -7.26
N GLY A 178 -13.51 -29.36 -6.91
CA GLY A 178 -12.41 -29.59 -7.85
C GLY A 178 -11.58 -28.34 -8.20
N ARG A 179 -11.88 -27.17 -7.64
CA ARG A 179 -11.13 -25.92 -7.86
C ARG A 179 -10.24 -25.61 -6.67
N ARG A 180 -9.00 -25.17 -6.91
CA ARG A 180 -8.10 -24.74 -5.81
C ARG A 180 -8.77 -23.70 -4.93
N SER A 181 -9.46 -22.72 -5.50
CA SER A 181 -10.28 -21.74 -4.79
C SER A 181 -11.43 -21.30 -5.67
N THR A 182 -12.59 -20.96 -5.11
CA THR A 182 -13.80 -20.67 -5.91
C THR A 182 -14.15 -19.18 -5.89
N LEU A 183 -14.04 -18.53 -7.05
CA LEU A 183 -14.56 -17.20 -7.34
C LEU A 183 -15.26 -17.20 -8.70
N LEU A 184 -16.58 -17.16 -8.68
CA LEU A 184 -17.43 -17.24 -9.85
C LEU A 184 -18.19 -15.93 -10.03
N VAL A 185 -18.25 -15.45 -11.26
CA VAL A 185 -19.09 -14.33 -11.66
C VAL A 185 -20.12 -14.81 -12.67
N SER A 186 -21.38 -14.41 -12.51
CA SER A 186 -22.47 -14.84 -13.39
C SER A 186 -23.46 -13.72 -13.68
N GLU A 187 -24.00 -13.73 -14.89
CA GLU A 187 -25.02 -12.81 -15.38
C GLU A 187 -26.29 -13.61 -15.65
N TRP A 188 -27.41 -13.12 -15.14
CA TRP A 188 -28.71 -13.79 -15.18
C TRP A 188 -29.75 -12.87 -15.80
N ARG A 189 -30.66 -13.48 -16.56
CA ARG A 189 -31.82 -12.82 -17.16
C ARG A 189 -33.07 -13.53 -16.66
N GLN A 190 -34.15 -12.78 -16.52
CA GLN A 190 -35.43 -13.39 -16.23
C GLN A 190 -35.94 -14.22 -17.43
N ALA A 191 -36.42 -15.44 -17.16
CA ALA A 191 -36.89 -16.34 -18.21
C ALA A 191 -38.26 -15.87 -18.76
N LYS A 192 -38.45 -15.95 -20.09
CA LYS A 192 -39.75 -15.65 -20.72
C LYS A 192 -40.65 -16.88 -20.72
N GLY A 193 -41.69 -16.92 -19.87
CA GLY A 193 -42.85 -17.81 -20.04
C GLY A 193 -43.47 -18.38 -18.75
N PRO A 194 -44.81 -18.58 -18.70
CA PRO A 194 -45.49 -19.20 -17.56
C PRO A 194 -45.49 -20.73 -17.73
N GLY A 195 -44.77 -21.43 -16.85
CA GLY A 195 -44.87 -22.89 -16.73
C GLY A 195 -44.65 -23.28 -15.26
N PRO A 196 -45.42 -24.22 -14.70
CA PRO A 196 -45.45 -24.51 -13.26
C PRO A 196 -44.14 -25.08 -12.67
N HIS A 197 -43.12 -25.30 -13.50
CA HIS A 197 -41.84 -25.92 -13.12
C HIS A 197 -40.58 -25.28 -13.73
N LYS A 198 -40.66 -24.09 -14.36
CA LYS A 198 -39.46 -23.40 -14.90
C LYS A 198 -38.91 -22.39 -13.89
N SER A 199 -37.59 -22.43 -13.67
CA SER A 199 -36.91 -21.44 -12.84
C SER A 199 -37.10 -20.02 -13.40
N LEU A 200 -37.30 -19.06 -12.50
CA LEU A 200 -37.64 -17.67 -12.85
C LEU A 200 -36.50 -16.95 -13.59
N PHE A 201 -35.27 -17.45 -13.48
CA PHE A 201 -34.08 -16.87 -14.09
C PHE A 201 -33.28 -17.91 -14.90
N GLU A 202 -32.67 -17.45 -15.98
CA GLU A 202 -31.77 -18.22 -16.83
C GLU A 202 -30.36 -17.61 -16.82
N LEU A 203 -29.35 -18.48 -16.80
CA LEU A 203 -27.95 -18.08 -16.85
C LEU A 203 -27.61 -17.57 -18.26
N VAL A 204 -27.16 -16.33 -18.36
CA VAL A 204 -26.69 -15.72 -19.63
C VAL A 204 -25.24 -16.10 -19.89
N ARG A 205 -24.38 -15.90 -18.88
CA ARG A 205 -22.95 -16.24 -18.93
C ARG A 205 -22.38 -16.39 -17.53
N MET A 206 -21.30 -17.14 -17.43
CA MET A 206 -20.53 -17.32 -16.20
C MET A 206 -19.04 -17.34 -16.54
N ALA A 207 -18.22 -16.83 -15.63
CA ALA A 207 -16.77 -16.92 -15.72
C ALA A 207 -16.17 -17.17 -14.34
N GLU A 208 -15.04 -17.86 -14.31
CA GLU A 208 -14.18 -17.95 -13.13
C GLU A 208 -13.21 -16.77 -13.14
N LYS A 209 -12.97 -16.15 -11.98
CA LYS A 209 -12.00 -15.06 -11.85
C LYS A 209 -10.94 -15.42 -10.82
N ARG A 210 -9.74 -14.88 -11.00
CA ARG A 210 -8.68 -14.93 -9.97
C ARG A 210 -8.79 -13.79 -8.96
N SER A 211 -9.35 -12.65 -9.38
CA SER A 211 -9.56 -11.51 -8.50
C SER A 211 -10.80 -10.72 -8.90
N GLN A 212 -11.48 -10.16 -7.91
CA GLN A 212 -12.57 -9.21 -8.11
C GLN A 212 -12.55 -8.14 -7.01
N VAL A 213 -12.75 -6.89 -7.43
CA VAL A 213 -12.93 -5.75 -6.52
C VAL A 213 -14.41 -5.63 -6.14
N ILE A 214 -14.68 -5.45 -4.86
CA ILE A 214 -16.01 -5.16 -4.30
C ILE A 214 -15.95 -3.79 -3.64
N ASP A 215 -16.81 -2.86 -4.08
CA ASP A 215 -16.92 -1.55 -3.48
C ASP A 215 -18.15 -1.47 -2.56
N LEU A 216 -17.92 -1.45 -1.24
CA LEU A 216 -19.01 -1.36 -0.27
C LEU A 216 -19.46 0.11 -0.09
N PRO A 217 -20.74 0.46 -0.29
CA PRO A 217 -21.16 1.86 -0.32
C PRO A 217 -20.96 2.60 1.02
N ALA A 218 -20.80 3.93 1.02
CA ALA A 218 -20.59 4.71 2.24
C ALA A 218 -21.71 4.54 3.30
N SER A 219 -22.94 4.24 2.87
CA SER A 219 -24.08 3.93 3.74
C SER A 219 -23.88 2.67 4.60
N VAL A 220 -22.86 1.86 4.30
CA VAL A 220 -22.45 0.68 5.08
C VAL A 220 -21.88 1.06 6.44
N VAL A 221 -21.45 2.31 6.63
CA VAL A 221 -20.60 2.68 7.75
C VAL A 221 -21.24 3.80 8.55
N ALA A 222 -21.94 3.40 9.62
CA ALA A 222 -22.36 4.33 10.68
C ALA A 222 -21.17 4.77 11.56
N ASP A 223 -20.08 3.97 11.61
CA ASP A 223 -18.91 4.17 12.48
C ASP A 223 -17.57 3.91 11.78
N LYS A 224 -16.54 4.69 12.13
CA LYS A 224 -15.13 4.57 11.68
C LYS A 224 -14.67 3.10 11.49
N VAL A 225 -14.08 2.76 10.33
CA VAL A 225 -13.40 1.46 10.11
C VAL A 225 -12.40 1.19 11.24
N ASN A 226 -12.55 0.06 11.91
CA ASN A 226 -11.75 -0.31 13.07
C ASN A 226 -11.00 -1.62 12.81
N ILE A 227 -9.67 -1.57 12.89
CA ILE A 227 -8.82 -2.77 12.83
C ILE A 227 -8.68 -3.31 14.25
N ARG A 228 -8.99 -4.59 14.44
CA ARG A 228 -8.85 -5.30 15.71
C ARG A 228 -7.96 -6.53 15.54
N ALA A 229 -6.97 -6.68 16.39
CA ALA A 229 -6.09 -7.85 16.51
C ALA A 229 -6.03 -8.26 17.99
N PRO A 230 -6.90 -9.19 18.47
CA PRO A 230 -7.06 -9.57 19.88
C PRO A 230 -5.85 -10.36 20.41
N LEU A 231 -4.75 -9.63 20.59
CA LEU A 231 -3.44 -10.13 20.91
C LEU A 231 -3.00 -9.65 22.29
N VAL A 232 -2.41 -10.54 23.07
CA VAL A 232 -1.83 -10.25 24.39
C VAL A 232 -0.31 -10.15 24.20
N PRO A 233 0.34 -9.04 24.59
CA PRO A 233 1.79 -8.94 24.54
C PRO A 233 2.38 -9.91 25.57
N ILE A 234 3.41 -10.65 25.17
CA ILE A 234 4.15 -11.58 26.06
C ILE A 234 5.62 -11.21 26.23
N THR A 235 6.03 -10.07 25.66
CA THR A 235 7.37 -9.51 25.78
C THR A 235 7.29 -7.99 25.73
N TYR A 236 8.37 -7.31 26.13
CA TYR A 236 8.56 -5.89 25.86
C TYR A 236 9.03 -5.71 24.41
N PRO A 237 8.82 -4.53 23.79
CA PRO A 237 9.51 -4.20 22.55
C PRO A 237 11.02 -4.30 22.72
N ARG A 238 11.67 -5.16 21.94
CA ARG A 238 13.14 -5.36 21.94
C ARG A 238 13.73 -4.87 20.65
N LYS A 239 14.88 -4.21 20.74
CA LYS A 239 15.65 -3.80 19.57
C LYS A 239 16.19 -5.04 18.85
N VAL A 240 16.00 -5.09 17.54
CA VAL A 240 16.50 -6.15 16.67
C VAL A 240 17.99 -5.89 16.44
N LEU A 241 18.82 -6.91 16.71
CA LEU A 241 20.25 -6.85 16.49
C LEU A 241 20.66 -7.61 15.22
N GLU A 242 20.01 -8.74 14.96
CA GLU A 242 20.32 -9.61 13.82
C GLU A 242 19.03 -10.24 13.26
N GLY A 243 18.78 -10.00 11.98
CA GLY A 243 17.70 -10.59 11.20
C GLY A 243 18.18 -10.86 9.77
N LEU A 244 17.64 -11.91 9.15
CA LEU A 244 18.04 -12.44 7.84
C LEU A 244 16.80 -12.90 7.09
N GLY A 245 16.43 -12.26 5.98
CA GLY A 245 15.21 -12.61 5.24
C GLY A 245 14.00 -12.64 6.18
N ASN A 246 13.32 -13.78 6.29
CA ASN A 246 12.21 -13.97 7.23
C ASN A 246 12.64 -14.46 8.64
N ILE A 247 13.93 -14.66 8.88
CA ILE A 247 14.48 -15.13 10.15
C ILE A 247 14.85 -13.95 11.05
N LEU A 248 14.42 -14.02 12.31
CA LEU A 248 14.84 -13.15 13.39
C LEU A 248 15.75 -13.94 14.34
N ALA A 249 17.01 -13.51 14.45
CA ALA A 249 18.06 -14.27 15.13
C ALA A 249 18.38 -13.72 16.53
N LYS A 250 18.62 -12.41 16.63
CA LYS A 250 19.05 -11.78 17.90
C LYS A 250 18.32 -10.48 18.17
N ILE A 251 18.03 -10.29 19.45
CA ILE A 251 17.40 -9.09 20.02
C ILE A 251 18.20 -8.62 21.24
N GLU A 252 18.06 -7.35 21.58
CA GLU A 252 18.66 -6.77 22.77
C GLU A 252 17.74 -6.92 23.98
N ILE A 253 18.26 -7.56 25.03
CA ILE A 253 17.56 -7.69 26.32
C ILE A 253 18.47 -7.10 27.39
N SER A 254 18.03 -6.02 28.03
CA SER A 254 18.79 -5.32 29.07
C SER A 254 20.22 -4.94 28.63
N GLY A 255 20.37 -4.46 27.39
CA GLY A 255 21.67 -4.09 26.80
C GLY A 255 22.54 -5.28 26.37
N VAL A 256 22.04 -6.52 26.45
CA VAL A 256 22.78 -7.73 26.08
C VAL A 256 22.15 -8.40 24.87
N SER A 257 23.00 -8.72 23.88
CA SER A 257 22.62 -9.51 22.72
C SER A 257 22.16 -10.91 23.13
N SER A 258 20.90 -11.23 22.86
CA SER A 258 20.26 -12.49 23.22
C SER A 258 19.56 -13.13 22.01
N PRO A 259 19.43 -14.46 21.96
CA PRO A 259 18.59 -15.14 20.96
C PRO A 259 17.16 -14.59 20.97
N ALA A 260 16.58 -14.40 19.79
CA ALA A 260 15.24 -13.84 19.64
C ALA A 260 14.16 -14.68 20.34
N SER A 261 14.36 -16.00 20.41
CA SER A 261 13.45 -16.94 21.08
C SER A 261 13.54 -16.95 22.61
N LYS A 262 14.53 -16.30 23.22
CA LYS A 262 14.86 -16.45 24.66
C LYS A 262 13.68 -16.14 25.58
N GLU A 263 13.03 -14.99 25.41
CA GLU A 263 11.88 -14.62 26.26
C GLU A 263 10.66 -15.50 25.99
N LEU A 264 10.48 -15.96 24.74
CA LEU A 264 9.37 -16.85 24.35
C LEU A 264 9.47 -18.23 25.02
N GLN A 265 10.69 -18.79 25.10
CA GLN A 265 10.96 -20.07 25.78
C GLN A 265 10.62 -20.03 27.28
N THR A 266 10.62 -18.85 27.90
CA THR A 266 10.22 -18.68 29.30
C THR A 266 8.73 -18.33 29.43
N ASN A 267 8.23 -17.40 28.62
CA ASN A 267 6.90 -16.82 28.82
C ASN A 267 5.77 -17.72 28.28
N ILE A 268 6.00 -18.50 27.23
CA ILE A 268 4.97 -19.38 26.65
C ILE A 268 4.64 -20.56 27.57
N PRO A 269 5.61 -21.36 28.08
CA PRO A 269 5.28 -22.44 29.02
C PRO A 269 4.55 -21.93 30.26
N ARG A 270 5.01 -20.82 30.84
CA ARG A 270 4.37 -20.18 32.00
C ARG A 270 2.93 -19.74 31.72
N LEU A 271 2.68 -19.20 30.51
CA LEU A 271 1.34 -18.84 30.08
C LEU A 271 0.45 -20.09 29.89
N LEU A 272 0.98 -21.15 29.26
CA LEU A 272 0.24 -22.40 29.07
C LEU A 272 -0.10 -23.08 30.39
N GLU A 273 0.81 -23.09 31.37
CA GLU A 273 0.53 -23.54 32.74
C GLU A 273 -0.61 -22.72 33.37
N THR A 274 -0.55 -21.39 33.25
CA THR A 274 -1.61 -20.51 33.77
C THR A 274 -2.97 -20.78 33.11
N ARG A 275 -2.99 -21.06 31.80
CA ARG A 275 -4.23 -21.43 31.07
C ARG A 275 -4.72 -22.83 31.43
N GLY A 276 -3.82 -23.80 31.57
CA GLY A 276 -4.13 -25.18 31.93
C GLY A 276 -4.71 -25.31 33.33
N VAL A 277 -4.23 -24.51 34.30
CA VAL A 277 -4.79 -24.43 35.66
C VAL A 277 -6.24 -23.89 35.67
N LEU A 278 -6.62 -23.11 34.65
CA LEU A 278 -7.97 -22.51 34.54
C LEU A 278 -8.94 -23.34 33.69
N SER A 279 -8.45 -24.22 32.81
CA SER A 279 -9.27 -25.09 31.95
C SER A 279 -9.52 -26.45 32.61
N ARG A 280 -10.78 -26.77 32.97
CA ARG A 280 -11.16 -28.11 33.49
C ARG A 280 -11.26 -29.21 32.42
N SER A 281 -10.90 -28.92 31.16
CA SER A 281 -10.98 -29.87 30.04
C SER A 281 -9.62 -30.01 29.34
N GLU A 282 -9.19 -31.27 29.17
CA GLU A 282 -7.99 -31.66 28.40
C GLU A 282 -8.12 -31.34 26.89
N ALA A 283 -9.33 -31.05 26.39
CA ALA A 283 -9.59 -30.82 24.96
C ALA A 283 -9.20 -29.42 24.45
N ALA A 284 -8.91 -28.45 25.32
CA ALA A 284 -8.64 -27.06 24.93
C ALA A 284 -7.19 -26.77 24.47
N ALA A 285 -6.37 -27.79 24.27
CA ALA A 285 -4.97 -27.67 23.86
C ALA A 285 -4.80 -27.46 22.34
N GLY A 286 -5.48 -26.45 21.78
CA GLY A 286 -5.19 -25.98 20.41
C GLY A 286 -3.80 -25.33 20.35
N ARG A 287 -3.09 -25.45 19.23
CA ARG A 287 -1.78 -24.79 19.01
C ARG A 287 -1.89 -23.28 19.29
N LEU A 288 -1.10 -22.78 20.24
CA LEU A 288 -1.07 -21.36 20.57
C LEU A 288 -0.47 -20.55 19.41
N GLY A 289 -1.27 -19.69 18.78
CA GLY A 289 -0.77 -18.76 17.78
C GLY A 289 0.12 -17.69 18.41
N VAL A 290 1.38 -17.63 17.97
CA VAL A 290 2.36 -16.62 18.38
C VAL A 290 2.59 -15.66 17.22
N TRP A 291 2.60 -14.37 17.56
CA TRP A 291 2.65 -13.27 16.60
C TRP A 291 3.77 -12.30 16.97
N ALA A 292 4.39 -11.68 15.97
CA ALA A 292 5.42 -10.67 16.13
C ALA A 292 4.95 -9.37 15.48
N VAL A 293 4.98 -8.27 16.23
CA VAL A 293 4.84 -6.92 15.67
C VAL A 293 6.24 -6.36 15.49
N VAL A 294 6.60 -6.10 14.24
CA VAL A 294 7.84 -5.43 13.86
C VAL A 294 7.55 -3.95 13.69
N TYR A 295 8.18 -3.15 14.53
CA TYR A 295 8.08 -1.72 14.57
C TYR A 295 9.31 -1.09 13.90
N PRO A 296 9.12 -0.28 12.85
CA PRO A 296 10.21 0.49 12.27
C PRO A 296 10.91 1.34 13.32
N LYS A 297 12.25 1.35 13.29
CA LYS A 297 13.10 2.09 14.23
C LYS A 297 12.71 3.56 14.44
N HIS A 298 12.19 4.24 13.42
CA HIS A 298 11.84 5.67 13.48
C HIS A 298 10.69 5.96 14.44
N MET A 299 9.93 4.93 14.82
CA MET A 299 8.89 5.03 15.82
C MET A 299 9.47 5.13 17.24
N PHE A 300 10.76 4.82 17.44
CA PHE A 300 11.51 4.92 18.68
C PHE A 300 12.59 6.03 18.56
N ARG A 301 12.81 6.86 19.61
CA ARG A 301 13.87 7.90 19.63
C ARG A 301 14.87 7.66 20.76
N GLY A 302 16.15 7.98 20.50
CA GLY A 302 17.21 8.43 21.43
C GLY A 302 17.49 7.62 22.70
N ASP A 303 16.49 7.45 23.55
CA ASP A 303 16.56 6.77 24.85
C ASP A 303 15.79 5.43 24.86
N GLU A 304 15.56 4.83 23.68
CA GLU A 304 14.92 3.51 23.49
C GLU A 304 13.49 3.36 24.05
N ASN A 305 12.91 4.46 24.54
CA ASN A 305 11.78 4.44 25.47
C ASN A 305 10.53 5.16 24.93
N LEU A 306 10.30 5.32 23.62
CA LEU A 306 9.14 6.12 23.19
C LEU A 306 8.56 5.72 21.83
N VAL A 307 7.37 5.10 21.81
CA VAL A 307 6.53 5.04 20.60
C VAL A 307 5.60 6.25 20.57
N ARG A 308 5.86 7.23 19.68
CA ARG A 308 4.96 8.39 19.48
C ARG A 308 3.92 8.08 18.43
N PHE A 309 2.66 7.91 18.85
CA PHE A 309 1.53 7.88 17.94
C PHE A 309 0.91 9.28 17.85
N TYR A 310 1.05 9.93 16.69
CA TYR A 310 0.42 11.22 16.45
C TYR A 310 -1.01 11.02 15.91
N LYS A 311 -2.01 10.94 16.80
CA LYS A 311 -3.37 11.43 16.48
C LYS A 311 -4.28 11.60 17.70
N SER A 312 -4.97 12.74 17.72
CA SER A 312 -6.12 13.07 18.57
C SER A 312 -7.28 12.10 18.31
N ILE A 313 -7.82 11.51 19.38
CA ILE A 313 -9.20 11.00 19.42
C ILE A 313 -9.93 11.92 20.40
N ASP A 314 -10.96 12.61 19.93
CA ASP A 314 -11.86 13.47 20.71
C ASP A 314 -11.13 14.49 21.62
N GLY A 315 -10.11 15.16 21.07
CA GLY A 315 -9.41 16.25 21.78
C GLY A 315 -8.51 15.78 22.93
N ARG A 316 -8.35 14.47 23.16
CA ARG A 316 -7.38 13.94 24.11
C ARG A 316 -6.09 13.53 23.40
N PHE A 317 -4.99 14.11 23.85
CA PHE A 317 -3.65 13.65 23.49
C PHE A 317 -3.44 12.25 24.07
N LEU A 318 -3.26 11.24 23.22
CA LEU A 318 -2.72 9.97 23.69
C LEU A 318 -1.25 10.23 24.02
N GLY A 319 -0.95 10.46 25.31
CA GLY A 319 0.42 10.44 25.81
C GLY A 319 1.09 9.10 25.53
N THR A 320 2.36 8.98 25.92
CA THR A 320 3.19 7.78 25.80
C THR A 320 2.42 6.47 26.06
N ALA A 321 2.22 5.66 25.01
CA ALA A 321 1.48 4.40 25.08
C ALA A 321 2.30 3.22 25.65
N LEU A 322 3.51 3.49 26.15
CA LEU A 322 4.47 2.48 26.60
C LEU A 322 3.91 1.57 27.69
N ASN A 323 3.23 2.14 28.70
CA ASN A 323 2.66 1.35 29.79
C ASN A 323 1.69 0.27 29.31
N LYS A 324 1.10 0.43 28.11
CA LYS A 324 0.23 -0.56 27.48
C LYS A 324 0.96 -1.55 26.59
N LEU A 325 2.18 -1.23 26.16
CA LEU A 325 3.10 -2.11 25.41
C LEU A 325 4.02 -2.90 26.34
N VAL A 326 3.95 -2.69 27.66
CA VAL A 326 4.74 -3.41 28.66
C VAL A 326 4.09 -4.76 28.92
N PHE A 327 4.92 -5.80 28.96
CA PHE A 327 4.49 -7.13 29.39
C PHE A 327 4.47 -7.23 30.92
N ASP A 328 3.30 -7.55 31.47
CA ASP A 328 3.10 -7.80 32.90
C ASP A 328 2.20 -9.02 33.12
N MET A 329 2.80 -10.13 33.58
CA MET A 329 2.12 -11.38 33.90
C MET A 329 1.13 -11.28 35.07
N SER A 330 1.16 -10.19 35.86
CA SER A 330 0.23 -9.96 36.97
C SER A 330 -1.10 -9.34 36.53
N THR A 331 -1.18 -8.87 35.29
CA THR A 331 -2.37 -8.19 34.75
C THR A 331 -3.34 -9.17 34.08
N ASP A 332 -4.64 -8.84 34.11
CA ASP A 332 -5.70 -9.60 33.43
C ASP A 332 -5.45 -9.62 31.90
N PRO A 333 -5.08 -10.77 31.30
CA PRO A 333 -4.70 -10.84 29.89
C PRO A 333 -5.80 -10.38 28.93
N GLU A 334 -7.07 -10.59 29.29
CA GLU A 334 -8.22 -10.12 28.49
C GLU A 334 -8.33 -8.60 28.50
N ARG A 335 -8.09 -7.98 29.66
CA ARG A 335 -8.05 -6.52 29.77
C ARG A 335 -6.93 -5.94 28.92
N VAL A 336 -5.73 -6.53 28.97
CA VAL A 336 -4.59 -6.08 28.17
C VAL A 336 -4.85 -6.25 26.67
N ALA A 337 -5.40 -7.38 26.25
CA ALA A 337 -5.79 -7.62 24.86
C ALA A 337 -6.75 -6.53 24.35
N TRP A 338 -7.65 -6.02 25.20
CA TRP A 338 -8.54 -4.93 24.81
C TRP A 338 -7.89 -3.55 24.80
N GLU A 339 -7.11 -3.23 25.83
CA GLU A 339 -6.49 -1.92 25.96
C GLU A 339 -5.41 -1.64 24.90
N ILE A 340 -4.80 -2.69 24.34
CA ILE A 340 -3.73 -2.59 23.33
C ILE A 340 -4.25 -2.45 21.89
N GLN A 341 -5.53 -2.76 21.62
CA GLN A 341 -6.11 -2.65 20.26
C GLN A 341 -5.85 -1.31 19.58
N PRO A 342 -6.10 -0.16 20.23
CA PRO A 342 -5.91 1.14 19.59
C PRO A 342 -4.43 1.42 19.30
N VAL A 343 -3.53 0.86 20.12
CA VAL A 343 -2.08 1.00 20.00
C VAL A 343 -1.58 0.21 18.79
N LEU A 344 -1.95 -1.06 18.68
CA LEU A 344 -1.62 -1.90 17.52
C LEU A 344 -2.17 -1.32 16.22
N ARG A 345 -3.44 -0.91 16.22
CA ARG A 345 -4.06 -0.23 15.07
C ARG A 345 -3.24 0.97 14.63
N ASN A 346 -2.87 1.85 15.57
CA ASN A 346 -2.10 3.05 15.24
C ASN A 346 -0.70 2.68 14.74
N ALA A 347 -0.03 1.70 15.34
CA ALA A 347 1.28 1.23 14.88
C ALA A 347 1.24 0.73 13.44
N LEU A 348 0.25 -0.09 13.08
CA LEU A 348 0.06 -0.57 11.72
C LEU A 348 -0.16 0.61 10.74
N PHE A 349 -0.95 1.62 11.12
CA PHE A 349 -1.12 2.85 10.32
C PHE A 349 0.13 3.71 10.14
N HIS A 350 1.18 3.48 10.96
CA HIS A 350 2.46 4.17 10.85
C HIS A 350 3.58 3.25 10.33
N GLY A 351 3.21 2.11 9.71
CA GLY A 351 4.15 1.22 9.04
C GLY A 351 4.69 0.07 9.89
N ALA A 352 4.17 -0.15 11.11
CA ALA A 352 4.41 -1.41 11.80
C ALA A 352 3.81 -2.58 11.02
N ARG A 353 4.43 -3.76 11.14
CA ARG A 353 3.99 -4.97 10.44
C ARG A 353 3.72 -6.08 11.46
N LEU A 354 2.61 -6.79 11.26
CA LEU A 354 2.23 -7.93 12.09
C LEU A 354 2.53 -9.22 11.30
N HIS A 355 3.33 -10.10 11.90
CA HIS A 355 3.73 -11.37 11.31
C HIS A 355 3.33 -12.52 12.23
N ARG A 356 2.83 -13.62 11.65
CA ARG A 356 2.74 -14.87 12.39
C ARG A 356 4.14 -15.46 12.54
N ILE A 357 4.43 -16.08 13.68
CA ILE A 357 5.64 -16.89 13.84
C ILE A 357 5.32 -18.29 13.31
N LEU A 358 6.00 -18.70 12.25
CA LEU A 358 5.78 -20.00 11.59
C LEU A 358 6.54 -21.12 12.30
N SER A 359 7.77 -20.83 12.70
CA SER A 359 8.67 -21.82 13.30
C SER A 359 9.80 -21.10 14.05
N GLY A 360 10.66 -21.89 14.70
CA GLY A 360 11.74 -21.34 15.52
C GLY A 360 11.38 -21.41 17.00
N GLY A 361 12.07 -22.31 17.69
CA GLY A 361 11.80 -22.69 19.07
C GLY A 361 11.84 -24.20 19.31
N GLY A 362 11.82 -25.03 18.25
CA GLY A 362 11.87 -26.50 18.34
C GLY A 362 10.82 -27.05 19.30
N GLU A 363 9.54 -26.77 19.06
CA GLU A 363 8.40 -27.18 19.91
C GLU A 363 8.70 -27.00 21.44
N TRP A 364 9.16 -25.79 21.78
CA TRP A 364 9.31 -25.18 23.11
C TRP A 364 10.28 -25.83 24.14
N GLY A 365 11.29 -26.59 23.66
CA GLY A 365 12.46 -27.07 24.43
C GLY A 365 13.79 -26.31 24.15
N THR A 366 14.89 -26.71 24.81
CA THR A 366 16.20 -25.98 24.94
C THR A 366 17.06 -25.80 23.67
N LYS A 367 16.58 -26.05 22.44
CA LYS A 367 17.48 -26.23 21.27
C LYS A 367 17.28 -25.35 20.02
N SER A 368 16.50 -24.26 20.06
CA SER A 368 16.40 -23.35 18.88
C SER A 368 16.50 -21.87 19.25
N THR A 369 17.45 -21.15 18.65
CA THR A 369 17.75 -19.73 18.88
C THR A 369 17.12 -18.78 17.86
N LEU A 370 16.68 -19.30 16.71
CA LEU A 370 16.13 -18.52 15.59
C LEU A 370 14.60 -18.57 15.57
N LEU A 371 13.96 -17.49 15.10
CA LEU A 371 12.52 -17.39 14.87
C LEU A 371 12.24 -17.13 13.39
N SER A 372 11.26 -17.82 12.80
CA SER A 372 10.82 -17.62 11.42
C SER A 372 9.51 -16.83 11.40
N LEU A 373 9.56 -15.63 10.84
CA LEU A 373 8.40 -14.80 10.54
C LEU A 373 7.71 -15.29 9.26
N ASP A 374 6.40 -15.11 9.20
CA ASP A 374 5.63 -15.34 7.98
C ASP A 374 6.05 -14.33 6.90
N PRO A 375 6.60 -14.79 5.75
CA PRO A 375 7.10 -13.94 4.68
C PRO A 375 6.01 -13.27 3.86
N GLN A 376 4.78 -13.77 3.92
CA GLN A 376 3.70 -13.28 3.06
C GLN A 376 3.19 -11.93 3.55
N THR A 377 3.51 -10.87 2.81
CA THR A 377 3.10 -9.48 3.13
C THR A 377 2.13 -8.89 2.11
N SER A 378 1.92 -9.58 0.99
CA SER A 378 0.95 -9.23 -0.05
C SER A 378 0.35 -10.50 -0.65
N HIS A 379 -0.77 -10.35 -1.36
CA HIS A 379 -1.43 -11.43 -2.08
C HIS A 379 -1.19 -11.28 -3.58
N GLY A 380 -0.48 -12.21 -4.20
CA GLY A 380 -0.17 -12.16 -5.64
C GLY A 380 0.96 -13.11 -6.05
N ARG A 381 1.17 -13.26 -7.35
CA ARG A 381 2.22 -14.11 -7.94
C ARG A 381 3.57 -13.43 -7.77
N GLU A 382 4.49 -14.04 -7.03
CA GLU A 382 5.93 -13.79 -7.19
C GLU A 382 6.40 -14.61 -8.39
N SER A 383 7.27 -14.07 -9.26
CA SER A 383 7.77 -14.86 -10.38
C SER A 383 8.72 -15.96 -9.88
N GLU A 384 8.83 -17.09 -10.59
CA GLU A 384 9.83 -18.13 -10.25
C GLU A 384 11.25 -17.56 -10.25
N GLU A 385 11.51 -16.53 -11.07
CA GLU A 385 12.75 -15.76 -11.02
C GLU A 385 12.89 -14.96 -9.71
N ASP A 386 11.82 -14.35 -9.17
CA ASP A 386 11.86 -13.62 -7.91
C ASP A 386 12.11 -14.54 -6.71
N GLU A 387 11.46 -15.70 -6.68
CA GLU A 387 11.69 -16.72 -5.65
C GLU A 387 13.10 -17.29 -5.73
N LEU A 388 13.56 -17.65 -6.93
CA LEU A 388 14.92 -18.14 -7.17
C LEU A 388 15.97 -17.05 -6.84
N ASN A 389 15.70 -15.78 -7.16
CA ASN A 389 16.57 -14.66 -6.82
C ASN A 389 16.62 -14.43 -5.31
N LYS A 390 15.50 -14.51 -4.59
CA LYS A 390 15.47 -14.45 -3.11
C LYS A 390 16.24 -15.61 -2.50
N PHE A 391 16.08 -16.82 -3.04
CA PHE A 391 16.82 -18.01 -2.62
C PHE A 391 18.33 -17.86 -2.85
N ILE A 392 18.76 -17.44 -4.04
CA ILE A 392 20.18 -17.22 -4.38
C ILE A 392 20.79 -16.10 -3.52
N LYS A 393 20.04 -15.01 -3.27
CA LYS A 393 20.48 -13.91 -2.41
C LYS A 393 20.70 -14.33 -0.96
N SER A 394 19.91 -15.28 -0.44
CA SER A 394 20.02 -15.78 0.94
C SER A 394 21.34 -16.47 1.29
N PHE A 395 22.22 -16.69 0.30
CA PHE A 395 23.58 -17.20 0.48
C PHE A 395 24.65 -16.10 0.50
N GLN A 396 24.29 -14.81 0.32
CA GLN A 396 25.20 -13.67 0.28
C GLN A 396 25.09 -12.80 1.55
N ARG A 397 25.99 -13.03 2.51
CA ARG A 397 26.01 -12.43 3.87
C ARG A 397 25.88 -10.90 3.96
N ASP A 398 26.22 -10.13 2.92
CA ASP A 398 26.15 -8.65 2.94
C ASP A 398 24.79 -8.06 2.47
N ASP A 399 23.96 -8.84 1.77
CA ASP A 399 22.60 -8.44 1.34
C ASP A 399 21.50 -8.99 2.27
N ASP A 400 21.82 -10.06 2.95
CA ASP A 400 21.08 -10.75 4.00
C ASP A 400 20.45 -9.85 5.09
N ALA A 401 21.15 -8.81 5.55
CA ALA A 401 20.64 -7.84 6.53
C ALA A 401 19.72 -6.75 5.93
N LYS A 402 19.80 -6.50 4.61
CA LYS A 402 19.03 -5.44 3.93
C LYS A 402 17.63 -5.91 3.54
N ASP A 403 17.50 -7.18 3.20
CA ASP A 403 16.25 -7.85 2.82
C ASP A 403 15.50 -8.45 4.03
N ALA A 404 16.04 -8.27 5.25
CA ALA A 404 15.41 -8.75 6.46
C ALA A 404 14.05 -8.10 6.73
N MET A 405 13.07 -8.93 7.08
CA MET A 405 11.72 -8.51 7.49
C MET A 405 11.73 -7.79 8.83
N ALA A 406 12.66 -8.14 9.72
CA ALA A 406 12.99 -7.40 10.93
C ALA A 406 14.44 -6.92 10.81
N LYS A 407 14.64 -5.63 10.52
CA LYS A 407 15.98 -5.10 10.21
C LYS A 407 16.72 -4.76 11.51
N PRO A 408 18.05 -4.87 11.55
CA PRO A 408 18.83 -4.36 12.67
C PRO A 408 18.49 -2.88 12.98
N GLY A 409 18.17 -2.60 14.24
CA GLY A 409 17.71 -1.28 14.71
C GLY A 409 16.18 -1.11 14.74
N ASP A 410 15.41 -1.94 14.04
CA ASP A 410 13.95 -2.02 14.26
C ASP A 410 13.66 -2.59 15.66
N TYR A 411 12.41 -2.50 16.10
CA TYR A 411 11.96 -3.11 17.35
C TYR A 411 10.98 -4.23 17.05
N VAL A 412 11.02 -5.31 17.83
CA VAL A 412 10.08 -6.42 17.74
C VAL A 412 9.43 -6.66 19.08
N GLN A 413 8.13 -6.94 19.08
CA GLN A 413 7.41 -7.39 20.26
C GLN A 413 6.59 -8.60 19.92
N PHE A 414 6.61 -9.59 20.80
CA PHE A 414 5.87 -10.83 20.64
C PHE A 414 4.57 -10.84 21.41
N PHE A 415 3.59 -11.46 20.80
CA PHE A 415 2.22 -11.55 21.24
C PHE A 415 1.70 -12.97 21.10
N VAL A 416 0.65 -13.26 21.84
CA VAL A 416 -0.14 -14.49 21.71
C VAL A 416 -1.60 -14.14 21.52
N GLU A 417 -2.33 -15.03 20.87
CA GLU A 417 -3.79 -14.89 20.79
C GLU A 417 -4.43 -14.98 22.17
N ARG A 418 -5.46 -14.16 22.41
CA ARG A 418 -6.25 -14.20 23.66
C ARG A 418 -6.84 -15.57 23.95
N ASP A 419 -7.13 -15.85 25.22
CA ASP A 419 -7.73 -17.12 25.66
C ASP A 419 -9.27 -17.02 25.61
N PRO A 420 -9.96 -17.77 24.75
CA PRO A 420 -11.42 -17.69 24.65
C PRO A 420 -12.16 -18.19 25.91
N VAL A 421 -11.50 -18.96 26.80
CA VAL A 421 -12.14 -19.65 27.94
C VAL A 421 -12.19 -18.80 29.21
N GLN A 422 -11.34 -17.77 29.36
CA GLN A 422 -11.14 -17.04 30.64
C GLN A 422 -12.23 -16.04 31.06
N LEU A 423 -13.32 -15.92 30.31
CA LEU A 423 -14.42 -15.03 30.75
C LEU A 423 -15.30 -15.75 31.78
N THR A 424 -15.21 -15.33 33.06
CA THR A 424 -16.20 -15.71 34.09
C THR A 424 -17.60 -15.28 33.65
N SER A 425 -18.65 -16.02 34.01
CA SER A 425 -20.04 -15.71 33.61
C SER A 425 -20.48 -14.28 33.95
N GLU A 426 -19.99 -13.72 35.06
CA GLU A 426 -20.22 -12.32 35.47
C GLU A 426 -19.40 -11.28 34.68
N LYS A 427 -18.20 -11.62 34.20
CA LYS A 427 -17.45 -10.75 33.27
C LYS A 427 -17.99 -10.85 31.85
N LYS A 428 -18.51 -12.02 31.43
CA LYS A 428 -19.26 -12.20 30.17
C LYS A 428 -20.50 -11.29 30.11
N SER A 429 -21.20 -11.06 31.23
CA SER A 429 -22.35 -10.16 31.28
C SER A 429 -21.97 -8.68 31.27
N ASN A 430 -20.77 -8.30 31.73
CA ASN A 430 -20.26 -6.91 31.67
C ASN A 430 -19.55 -6.59 30.34
N LEU A 431 -19.00 -7.60 29.67
CA LEU A 431 -18.53 -7.57 28.28
C LEU A 431 -19.62 -7.94 27.27
N ALA A 432 -20.84 -8.22 27.75
CA ALA A 432 -22.02 -8.22 26.92
C ALA A 432 -22.22 -6.78 26.44
N ILE A 433 -21.50 -6.44 25.37
CA ILE A 433 -22.12 -5.81 24.21
C ILE A 433 -23.54 -6.35 24.20
N GLN A 434 -24.51 -5.47 24.46
CA GLN A 434 -25.92 -5.81 24.41
C GLN A 434 -26.09 -6.74 23.21
N THR A 435 -26.83 -7.83 23.40
CA THR A 435 -27.02 -8.97 22.49
C THR A 435 -27.63 -8.61 21.12
N THR A 436 -27.43 -7.38 20.65
CA THR A 436 -27.99 -6.72 19.49
C THR A 436 -26.95 -6.13 18.51
N ASP A 437 -25.69 -5.89 18.90
CA ASP A 437 -24.76 -5.09 18.07
C ASP A 437 -23.75 -5.98 17.31
N PHE A 438 -24.20 -6.60 16.23
CA PHE A 438 -23.31 -7.19 15.23
C PHE A 438 -22.73 -6.06 14.34
N PRO A 439 -21.41 -5.98 14.11
CA PRO A 439 -20.85 -4.98 13.21
C PRO A 439 -21.47 -5.14 11.82
N PRO A 440 -21.88 -4.05 11.15
CA PRO A 440 -22.56 -4.19 9.87
C PRO A 440 -21.74 -4.86 8.77
N VAL A 441 -20.41 -4.71 8.88
CA VAL A 441 -19.43 -5.40 8.03
C VAL A 441 -18.28 -5.93 8.87
N SER A 442 -17.89 -7.18 8.63
CA SER A 442 -16.76 -7.81 9.32
C SER A 442 -15.92 -8.69 8.40
N PHE A 443 -14.63 -8.42 8.32
CA PHE A 443 -13.66 -9.27 7.63
C PHE A 443 -12.51 -9.57 8.57
N GLY A 444 -11.96 -10.78 8.48
CA GLY A 444 -10.91 -11.18 9.42
C GLY A 444 -10.20 -12.47 9.05
N VAL A 445 -9.36 -12.90 9.97
CA VAL A 445 -8.65 -14.18 9.93
C VAL A 445 -9.29 -15.12 10.95
N GLY A 446 -9.50 -16.38 10.59
CA GLY A 446 -10.04 -17.39 11.51
C GLY A 446 -9.45 -18.77 11.23
N ASP A 447 -9.39 -19.63 12.26
CA ASP A 447 -8.81 -20.97 12.16
C ASP A 447 -9.88 -22.01 11.84
N THR A 448 -9.66 -22.83 10.81
CA THR A 448 -10.56 -23.92 10.42
C THR A 448 -10.42 -25.17 11.27
N ASN A 449 -9.30 -25.34 11.99
CA ASN A 449 -8.97 -26.55 12.76
C ASN A 449 -9.62 -26.60 14.15
N LEU A 450 -10.26 -25.51 14.57
CA LEU A 450 -10.96 -25.41 15.85
C LEU A 450 -12.44 -25.83 15.77
N LYS A 451 -12.89 -26.34 14.61
CA LYS A 451 -14.27 -26.83 14.43
C LYS A 451 -14.60 -28.07 15.27
N ASP A 452 -13.57 -28.80 15.71
CA ASP A 452 -13.70 -30.12 16.36
C ASP A 452 -13.37 -30.12 17.87
N ILE A 453 -13.09 -28.96 18.49
CA ILE A 453 -12.91 -28.88 19.94
C ILE A 453 -14.28 -28.69 20.59
N ASP A 454 -14.63 -29.60 21.50
CA ASP A 454 -15.93 -29.76 22.16
C ASP A 454 -16.72 -28.46 22.39
N GLN A 455 -18.03 -28.55 22.08
CA GLN A 455 -19.02 -27.54 22.39
C GLN A 455 -18.93 -27.16 23.89
N PRO A 456 -18.91 -25.86 24.24
CA PRO A 456 -18.84 -25.47 25.65
C PRO A 456 -20.03 -26.04 26.42
N ASP A 457 -19.68 -26.59 27.59
CA ASP A 457 -20.51 -27.33 28.52
C ASP A 457 -21.91 -26.71 28.74
N THR A 458 -22.91 -27.58 28.69
CA THR A 458 -24.35 -27.27 28.55
C THR A 458 -25.05 -26.74 29.81
N SER A 459 -24.40 -25.89 30.61
CA SER A 459 -25.05 -25.29 31.78
C SER A 459 -25.01 -23.76 31.73
N VAL A 460 -26.20 -23.18 31.56
CA VAL A 460 -26.70 -21.87 32.06
C VAL A 460 -27.75 -21.34 31.07
N ASP A 461 -28.99 -21.26 31.56
CA ASP A 461 -30.16 -20.71 30.88
C ASP A 461 -29.88 -19.38 30.17
N SER A 462 -29.84 -19.40 28.84
CA SER A 462 -29.92 -18.22 27.98
C SER A 462 -31.10 -18.39 27.01
N PRO A 463 -31.99 -17.40 26.85
CA PRO A 463 -33.26 -17.54 26.11
C PRO A 463 -33.09 -17.41 24.60
N ILE A 464 -32.10 -18.09 24.01
CA ILE A 464 -32.01 -18.34 22.56
C ILE A 464 -31.72 -19.82 22.36
N GLN A 465 -32.77 -20.62 22.48
CA GLN A 465 -32.78 -21.96 21.89
C GLN A 465 -32.77 -21.81 20.35
N THR A 466 -31.62 -21.98 19.71
CA THR A 466 -31.54 -22.30 18.28
C THR A 466 -30.58 -23.46 18.05
N ARG A 467 -30.90 -24.61 18.66
CA ARG A 467 -30.30 -25.90 18.28
C ARG A 467 -30.92 -26.33 16.92
N GLY A 468 -30.09 -26.61 15.93
CA GLY A 468 -30.48 -27.36 14.71
C GLY A 468 -31.23 -26.62 13.60
N ARG A 469 -31.39 -25.29 13.64
CA ARG A 469 -32.09 -24.53 12.58
C ARG A 469 -31.26 -23.41 12.01
N ASN A 470 -31.39 -23.19 10.69
CA ASN A 470 -30.79 -22.04 10.01
C ASN A 470 -31.26 -20.74 10.69
N TRP A 471 -30.35 -19.81 10.96
CA TRP A 471 -30.66 -18.53 11.59
C TRP A 471 -30.03 -17.37 10.81
N ILE A 472 -30.50 -16.15 11.05
CA ILE A 472 -30.13 -14.98 10.25
C ILE A 472 -29.67 -13.82 11.12
N VAL A 473 -28.62 -13.13 10.65
CA VAL A 473 -28.20 -11.82 11.15
C VAL A 473 -28.51 -10.77 10.10
N PHE A 474 -29.38 -9.84 10.45
CA PHE A 474 -29.70 -8.70 9.60
C PHE A 474 -28.61 -7.65 9.65
N ASN A 475 -28.50 -6.89 8.56
CA ASN A 475 -27.56 -5.79 8.44
C ASN A 475 -26.09 -6.22 8.63
N HIS A 476 -25.74 -7.49 8.38
CA HIS A 476 -24.38 -8.02 8.45
C HIS A 476 -23.90 -8.56 7.11
N PHE A 477 -22.68 -8.19 6.71
CA PHE A 477 -21.95 -8.76 5.58
C PHE A 477 -20.48 -9.00 5.93
N GLY A 478 -19.94 -10.18 5.64
CA GLY A 478 -18.58 -10.47 6.07
C GLY A 478 -18.10 -11.88 5.78
N GLY A 479 -16.80 -12.09 5.89
CA GLY A 479 -16.16 -13.38 5.66
C GLY A 479 -14.75 -13.43 6.22
N TYR A 480 -14.28 -14.64 6.50
CA TYR A 480 -12.98 -14.87 7.10
C TYR A 480 -12.12 -15.76 6.22
N SER A 481 -10.81 -15.49 6.20
CA SER A 481 -9.82 -16.32 5.51
C SER A 481 -8.92 -17.03 6.53
N ALA A 482 -8.60 -18.28 6.25
CA ALA A 482 -7.62 -19.05 7.00
C ALA A 482 -6.18 -18.75 6.56
N GLU A 483 -5.99 -18.24 5.33
CA GLU A 483 -4.68 -17.88 4.78
C GLU A 483 -4.21 -16.50 5.29
N GLY A 484 -5.14 -15.61 5.64
CA GLY A 484 -4.82 -14.29 6.18
C GLY A 484 -5.67 -13.18 5.56
N ILE A 485 -5.42 -11.94 5.96
CA ILE A 485 -5.95 -10.75 5.28
C ILE A 485 -4.80 -9.81 4.98
N TYR A 486 -4.81 -9.19 3.81
CA TYR A 486 -3.76 -8.26 3.40
C TYR A 486 -4.31 -6.84 3.37
N LEU A 487 -3.64 -5.96 4.11
CA LEU A 487 -3.98 -4.56 4.23
C LEU A 487 -2.79 -3.74 3.69
N PRO A 488 -2.85 -3.22 2.45
CA PRO A 488 -1.89 -2.24 1.98
C PRO A 488 -2.16 -0.92 2.72
N ILE A 489 -1.48 -0.73 3.85
CA ILE A 489 -1.66 0.45 4.71
C ILE A 489 -0.84 1.65 4.17
N LEU A 490 0.18 1.39 3.33
CA LEU A 490 0.97 2.37 2.59
C LEU A 490 0.75 2.18 1.08
N ALA A 491 0.76 3.28 0.33
CA ALA A 491 0.54 3.28 -1.12
C ALA A 491 1.69 2.64 -1.90
N THR A 492 1.37 2.16 -3.10
CA THR A 492 2.35 1.86 -4.13
C THR A 492 2.64 3.12 -4.95
N ILE A 493 3.90 3.54 -4.96
CA ILE A 493 4.34 4.76 -5.63
C ILE A 493 5.07 4.40 -6.93
N GLY A 494 4.50 4.79 -8.05
CA GLY A 494 5.15 4.69 -9.35
C GLY A 494 6.15 5.81 -9.54
N ILE A 495 7.33 5.50 -10.08
CA ILE A 495 8.31 6.51 -10.50
C ILE A 495 8.59 6.33 -11.98
N LEU A 496 8.24 7.33 -12.78
CA LEU A 496 8.57 7.39 -14.19
C LEU A 496 9.94 8.06 -14.34
N SER A 497 10.87 7.29 -14.90
CA SER A 497 12.32 7.56 -15.03
C SER A 497 13.13 7.37 -13.74
N ILE A 498 13.93 6.30 -13.73
CA ILE A 498 14.91 5.96 -12.69
C ILE A 498 16.30 6.51 -13.07
N GLY A 499 16.37 7.82 -13.26
CA GLY A 499 17.65 8.56 -13.28
C GLY A 499 18.20 8.77 -11.86
N ASP A 500 19.25 9.58 -11.70
CA ASP A 500 19.84 9.85 -10.36
C ASP A 500 18.81 10.36 -9.36
N MET A 501 17.96 11.31 -9.77
CA MET A 501 16.90 11.87 -8.93
C MET A 501 15.81 10.85 -8.62
N GLY A 502 15.26 10.18 -9.64
CA GLY A 502 14.23 9.16 -9.46
C GLY A 502 14.70 7.99 -8.60
N MET A 503 15.96 7.57 -8.76
CA MET A 503 16.57 6.52 -7.94
C MET A 503 16.76 6.95 -6.49
N GLY A 504 17.22 8.18 -6.24
CA GLY A 504 17.33 8.72 -4.89
C GLY A 504 15.98 8.78 -4.17
N ILE A 505 14.92 9.19 -4.87
CA ILE A 505 13.55 9.20 -4.35
C ILE A 505 13.03 7.79 -4.13
N ALA A 506 13.28 6.84 -5.03
CA ALA A 506 12.90 5.44 -4.86
C ALA A 506 13.48 4.84 -3.58
N LYS A 507 14.80 4.99 -3.39
CA LYS A 507 15.51 4.50 -2.21
C LYS A 507 15.01 5.16 -0.92
N LEU A 508 14.72 6.46 -0.96
CA LEU A 508 14.11 7.17 0.17
C LEU A 508 12.73 6.60 0.52
N LEU A 509 11.85 6.44 -0.46
CA LEU A 509 10.49 5.94 -0.25
C LEU A 509 10.48 4.50 0.30
N ILE A 510 11.33 3.63 -0.24
CA ILE A 510 11.53 2.26 0.26
C ILE A 510 12.06 2.29 1.70
N ALA A 511 13.04 3.15 2.00
CA ALA A 511 13.54 3.33 3.37
C ALA A 511 12.46 3.88 4.33
N LYS A 512 11.43 4.56 3.81
CA LYS A 512 10.26 5.04 4.56
C LYS A 512 9.08 4.05 4.55
N GLY A 513 9.24 2.86 3.97
CA GLY A 513 8.27 1.77 4.01
C GLY A 513 7.24 1.76 2.89
N PHE A 514 7.35 2.64 1.88
CA PHE A 514 6.49 2.60 0.70
C PHE A 514 6.92 1.51 -0.27
N SER A 515 5.96 0.89 -0.95
CA SER A 515 6.24 0.10 -2.13
C SER A 515 6.51 1.05 -3.30
N VAL A 516 7.57 0.78 -4.07
CA VAL A 516 7.93 1.61 -5.22
C VAL A 516 7.99 0.74 -6.47
N ALA A 517 7.34 1.22 -7.52
CA ALA A 517 7.30 0.55 -8.81
C ALA A 517 7.75 1.48 -9.94
N THR A 518 8.15 0.89 -11.06
CA THR A 518 8.52 1.61 -12.27
C THR A 518 8.18 0.77 -13.51
N ASN A 519 8.38 1.36 -14.69
CA ASN A 519 8.34 0.67 -15.97
C ASN A 519 9.69 0.82 -16.67
N CYS A 520 10.45 -0.27 -16.78
CA CYS A 520 11.74 -0.28 -17.49
C CYS A 520 11.67 -0.78 -18.93
N SER A 521 10.48 -0.89 -19.52
CA SER A 521 10.33 -1.24 -20.93
C SER A 521 11.09 -0.27 -21.84
N GLY A 522 11.90 -0.83 -22.74
CA GLY A 522 12.80 -0.07 -23.62
C GLY A 522 14.03 0.56 -22.94
N ARG A 523 14.30 0.27 -21.66
CA ARG A 523 15.50 0.76 -20.94
C ARG A 523 16.65 -0.26 -21.01
N SER A 524 17.87 0.26 -20.85
CA SER A 524 19.11 -0.51 -20.90
C SER A 524 19.21 -1.55 -19.76
N LYS A 525 20.06 -2.56 -19.95
CA LYS A 525 20.30 -3.62 -18.95
C LYS A 525 20.78 -3.04 -17.62
N GLU A 526 21.67 -2.04 -17.66
CA GLU A 526 22.20 -1.37 -16.45
C GLU A 526 21.10 -0.61 -15.69
N THR A 527 20.05 -0.14 -16.37
CA THR A 527 18.92 0.51 -15.69
C THR A 527 18.06 -0.51 -14.96
N ARG A 528 17.82 -1.68 -15.57
CA ARG A 528 17.06 -2.77 -14.93
C ARG A 528 17.81 -3.35 -13.73
N GLU A 529 19.12 -3.53 -13.84
CA GLU A 529 19.97 -3.98 -12.73
C GLU A 529 19.92 -2.99 -11.56
N ARG A 530 20.05 -1.69 -11.81
CA ARG A 530 19.92 -0.65 -10.76
C ARG A 530 18.55 -0.66 -10.08
N VAL A 531 17.47 -0.87 -10.84
CA VAL A 531 16.09 -0.98 -10.32
C VAL A 531 15.97 -2.19 -9.40
N LYS A 532 16.50 -3.34 -9.83
CA LYS A 532 16.51 -4.58 -9.04
C LYS A 532 17.35 -4.44 -7.77
N GLU A 533 18.54 -3.85 -7.84
CA GLU A 533 19.41 -3.58 -6.68
C GLU A 533 18.75 -2.64 -5.66
N ALA A 534 17.95 -1.68 -6.15
CA ALA A 534 17.26 -0.72 -5.30
C ALA A 534 15.93 -1.25 -4.74
N GLN A 535 15.57 -2.51 -4.97
CA GLN A 535 14.29 -3.12 -4.57
C GLN A 535 13.06 -2.40 -5.16
N VAL A 536 13.20 -1.80 -6.34
CA VAL A 536 12.08 -1.18 -7.07
C VAL A 536 11.43 -2.25 -7.97
N THR A 537 10.12 -2.39 -7.90
CA THR A 537 9.37 -3.34 -8.72
C THR A 537 9.27 -2.86 -10.17
N ASP A 538 9.69 -3.68 -11.14
CA ASP A 538 9.45 -3.39 -12.56
C ASP A 538 8.15 -4.05 -13.02
N LEU A 539 7.16 -3.24 -13.42
CA LEU A 539 5.84 -3.71 -13.84
C LEU A 539 5.73 -3.98 -15.35
N GLY A 540 6.80 -3.73 -16.11
CA GLY A 540 6.92 -4.08 -17.54
C GLY A 540 6.01 -3.28 -18.49
N SER A 541 5.05 -2.49 -18.00
CA SER A 541 4.19 -1.64 -18.85
C SER A 541 3.59 -0.46 -18.10
N ASP A 542 3.26 0.62 -18.82
CA ASP A 542 2.55 1.76 -18.22
C ASP A 542 1.14 1.38 -17.80
N ALA A 543 0.47 0.46 -18.52
CA ALA A 543 -0.86 -0.04 -18.15
C ALA A 543 -0.86 -0.76 -16.80
N ALA A 544 0.18 -1.56 -16.51
CA ALA A 544 0.34 -2.16 -15.19
C ALA A 544 0.68 -1.08 -14.13
N LEU A 545 1.57 -0.13 -14.46
CA LEU A 545 1.94 0.96 -13.56
C LEU A 545 0.73 1.76 -13.10
N VAL A 546 -0.11 2.25 -14.02
CA VAL A 546 -1.27 3.08 -13.66
C VAL A 546 -2.37 2.29 -12.94
N ARG A 547 -2.43 0.97 -13.17
CA ARG A 547 -3.35 0.06 -12.47
C ARG A 547 -2.94 -0.10 -11.01
N GLU A 548 -1.67 -0.43 -10.77
CA GLU A 548 -1.15 -0.86 -9.46
C GLU A 548 -0.71 0.29 -8.57
N CYS A 549 -0.25 1.42 -9.13
CA CYS A 549 0.21 2.56 -8.35
C CYS A 549 -0.93 3.49 -7.96
N ASP A 550 -0.89 3.99 -6.72
CA ASP A 550 -1.83 4.99 -6.24
C ASP A 550 -1.38 6.42 -6.60
N VAL A 551 -0.06 6.63 -6.61
CA VAL A 551 0.59 7.89 -7.01
C VAL A 551 1.67 7.57 -8.03
N VAL A 552 1.76 8.34 -9.12
CA VAL A 552 2.87 8.28 -10.06
C VAL A 552 3.64 9.60 -10.02
N LEU A 553 4.93 9.53 -9.72
CA LEU A 553 5.86 10.64 -9.74
C LEU A 553 6.58 10.66 -11.10
N SER A 554 6.33 11.70 -11.90
CA SER A 554 7.06 11.92 -13.15
C SER A 554 8.34 12.72 -12.88
N ILE A 555 9.50 12.14 -13.20
CA ILE A 555 10.81 12.77 -13.01
C ILE A 555 11.68 12.53 -14.25
N VAL A 556 11.31 13.20 -15.33
CA VAL A 556 11.93 13.12 -16.66
C VAL A 556 12.58 14.45 -17.05
N PRO A 557 13.44 14.47 -18.08
CA PRO A 557 13.90 15.71 -18.68
C PRO A 557 12.72 16.57 -19.16
N PRO A 558 12.82 17.92 -19.13
CA PRO A 558 11.69 18.80 -19.46
C PRO A 558 11.08 18.55 -20.84
N ARG A 559 11.91 18.25 -21.84
CA ARG A 559 11.47 17.90 -23.21
C ARG A 559 10.57 16.67 -23.28
N ASP A 560 10.67 15.77 -22.31
CA ASP A 560 9.96 14.48 -22.30
C ASP A 560 8.68 14.55 -21.44
N ALA A 561 8.43 15.66 -20.73
CA ALA A 561 7.34 15.80 -19.76
C ALA A 561 5.96 15.60 -20.41
N ALA A 562 5.67 16.33 -21.48
CA ALA A 562 4.38 16.24 -22.19
C ALA A 562 4.14 14.85 -22.78
N ALA A 563 5.16 14.25 -23.42
CA ALA A 563 5.07 12.90 -23.97
C ALA A 563 4.87 11.84 -22.88
N THR A 564 5.49 12.02 -21.71
CA THR A 564 5.32 11.14 -20.55
C THR A 564 3.90 11.24 -19.99
N ALA A 565 3.35 12.44 -19.86
CA ALA A 565 1.96 12.62 -19.46
C ALA A 565 0.99 11.97 -20.46
N GLN A 566 1.23 12.13 -21.78
CA GLN A 566 0.42 11.47 -22.81
C GLN A 566 0.45 9.95 -22.69
N ARG A 567 1.63 9.35 -22.46
CA ARG A 567 1.75 7.90 -22.20
C ARG A 567 0.91 7.43 -21.02
N VAL A 568 0.87 8.21 -19.94
CA VAL A 568 0.05 7.89 -18.75
C VAL A 568 -1.43 8.00 -19.07
N ILE A 569 -1.84 9.02 -19.84
CA ILE A 569 -3.22 9.17 -20.33
C ILE A 569 -3.62 7.96 -21.18
N ASP A 570 -2.80 7.59 -22.15
CA ASP A 570 -3.06 6.45 -23.05
C ASP A 570 -3.16 5.15 -22.25
N ALA A 571 -2.26 4.93 -21.29
CA ALA A 571 -2.32 3.77 -20.40
C ALA A 571 -3.60 3.75 -19.54
N MET A 572 -4.06 4.92 -19.08
CA MET A 572 -5.30 5.05 -18.31
C MET A 572 -6.55 4.75 -19.13
N GLN A 573 -6.52 4.92 -20.45
CA GLN A 573 -7.62 4.50 -21.33
C GLN A 573 -7.73 2.97 -21.46
N LEU A 574 -6.63 2.25 -21.22
CA LEU A 574 -6.57 0.79 -21.31
C LEU A 574 -6.94 0.07 -20.02
N VAL A 575 -7.09 0.81 -18.91
CA VAL A 575 -7.43 0.24 -17.61
C VAL A 575 -8.72 0.84 -17.08
N THR A 576 -9.41 0.07 -16.24
CA THR A 576 -10.59 0.58 -15.56
C THR A 576 -10.21 0.86 -14.11
N LYS A 577 -10.14 2.15 -13.76
CA LYS A 577 -9.78 2.65 -12.43
C LYS A 577 -10.68 3.82 -12.09
N ALA A 578 -11.86 3.54 -11.54
CA ALA A 578 -12.86 4.58 -11.31
C ALA A 578 -12.57 5.41 -10.05
N LYS A 579 -12.27 4.78 -8.89
CA LYS A 579 -11.98 5.45 -7.61
C LYS A 579 -11.09 4.59 -6.68
N PRO A 580 -10.14 5.19 -5.94
CA PRO A 580 -9.66 6.56 -6.10
C PRO A 580 -8.97 6.77 -7.47
N PRO A 581 -8.90 8.01 -7.97
CA PRO A 581 -8.20 8.31 -9.22
C PRO A 581 -6.70 8.02 -9.08
N LEU A 582 -5.99 7.97 -10.21
CA LEU A 582 -4.53 8.01 -10.19
C LEU A 582 -4.07 9.43 -9.86
N TYR A 583 -3.27 9.60 -8.80
CA TYR A 583 -2.61 10.89 -8.55
C TYR A 583 -1.32 10.96 -9.35
N PHE A 584 -1.29 11.83 -10.37
CA PHE A 584 -0.12 12.02 -11.22
C PHE A 584 0.60 13.30 -10.78
N ALA A 585 1.75 13.16 -10.12
CA ALA A 585 2.58 14.29 -9.72
C ALA A 585 3.64 14.55 -10.80
N ASP A 586 3.46 15.63 -11.56
CA ASP A 586 4.49 16.10 -12.47
C ASP A 586 5.54 16.85 -11.65
N LEU A 587 6.73 16.25 -11.48
CA LEU A 587 7.84 16.85 -10.73
C LEU A 587 8.97 17.33 -11.66
N ASN A 588 8.66 17.50 -12.95
CA ASN A 588 9.63 17.86 -13.97
C ASN A 588 10.02 19.34 -13.85
N ALA A 589 11.20 19.71 -14.36
CA ALA A 589 11.66 21.11 -14.35
C ALA A 589 11.09 21.88 -15.56
N VAL A 590 9.78 22.14 -15.54
CA VAL A 590 9.04 22.77 -16.65
C VAL A 590 8.46 24.14 -16.28
N ALA A 591 8.12 24.92 -17.30
CA ALA A 591 7.44 26.20 -17.18
C ALA A 591 5.97 26.01 -16.75
N PRO A 592 5.36 27.03 -16.10
CA PRO A 592 3.93 27.01 -15.77
C PRO A 592 3.02 26.72 -16.98
N SER A 593 3.32 27.27 -18.15
CA SER A 593 2.56 27.01 -19.38
C SER A 593 2.63 25.56 -19.84
N THR A 594 3.77 24.89 -19.64
CA THR A 594 3.98 23.48 -19.98
C THR A 594 3.12 22.57 -19.10
N VAL A 595 3.15 22.75 -17.78
CA VAL A 595 2.31 21.93 -16.86
C VAL A 595 0.82 22.25 -17.01
N LYS A 596 0.45 23.52 -17.29
CA LYS A 596 -0.93 23.91 -17.65
C LYS A 596 -1.39 23.25 -18.97
N ALA A 597 -0.50 23.02 -19.93
CA ALA A 597 -0.83 22.27 -21.15
C ALA A 597 -1.06 20.78 -20.86
N ILE A 598 -0.25 20.17 -19.98
CA ILE A 598 -0.45 18.80 -19.50
C ILE A 598 -1.81 18.67 -18.80
N ALA A 599 -2.16 19.61 -17.90
CA ALA A 599 -3.45 19.64 -17.23
C ALA A 599 -4.63 19.64 -18.22
N ARG A 600 -4.60 20.54 -19.21
CA ARG A 600 -5.62 20.59 -20.27
C ARG A 600 -5.74 19.29 -21.06
N THR A 601 -4.61 18.62 -21.33
CA THR A 601 -4.60 17.34 -22.06
C THR A 601 -5.27 16.23 -21.24
N ILE A 602 -4.98 16.17 -19.93
CA ILE A 602 -5.63 15.22 -19.00
C ILE A 602 -7.15 15.46 -18.93
N GLU A 603 -7.57 16.73 -18.79
CA GLU A 603 -8.99 17.12 -18.76
C GLU A 603 -9.73 16.72 -20.05
N GLN A 604 -9.12 16.99 -21.21
CA GLN A 604 -9.69 16.65 -22.52
C GLN A 604 -9.85 15.14 -22.72
N ALA A 605 -8.91 14.34 -22.20
CA ALA A 605 -8.95 12.89 -22.29
C ALA A 605 -10.04 12.25 -21.40
N ARG A 606 -10.57 12.98 -20.42
CA ARG A 606 -11.63 12.53 -19.49
C ARG A 606 -11.28 11.20 -18.79
N VAL A 607 -10.00 11.01 -18.49
CA VAL A 607 -9.48 9.87 -17.73
C VAL A 607 -9.44 10.21 -16.23
N PRO A 608 -9.55 9.22 -15.32
CA PRO A 608 -9.57 9.45 -13.88
C PRO A 608 -8.16 9.67 -13.32
N ILE A 609 -7.53 10.76 -13.75
CA ILE A 609 -6.23 11.24 -13.28
C ILE A 609 -6.43 12.58 -12.56
N THR A 610 -5.86 12.70 -11.37
CA THR A 610 -5.72 13.96 -10.65
C THR A 610 -4.28 14.44 -10.79
N LEU A 611 -4.06 15.52 -11.54
CA LEU A 611 -2.74 16.15 -11.68
C LEU A 611 -2.35 16.90 -10.41
N ILE A 612 -1.10 16.75 -10.00
CA ILE A 612 -0.43 17.54 -8.97
C ILE A 612 0.78 18.21 -9.64
N ASP A 613 0.79 19.55 -9.71
CA ASP A 613 1.97 20.30 -10.13
C ASP A 613 2.99 20.27 -9.00
N GLY A 614 4.17 19.72 -9.23
CA GLY A 614 5.22 19.64 -8.24
C GLY A 614 6.58 19.98 -8.81
N SER A 615 7.55 20.18 -7.94
CA SER A 615 8.92 20.40 -8.38
C SER A 615 9.90 19.96 -7.32
N VAL A 616 11.13 19.64 -7.73
CA VAL A 616 12.18 19.24 -6.81
C VAL A 616 13.20 20.35 -6.63
N LEU A 617 13.34 20.85 -5.39
CA LEU A 617 14.32 21.85 -4.98
C LEU A 617 15.44 21.18 -4.17
N GLY A 618 16.56 20.90 -4.83
CA GLY A 618 17.73 20.28 -4.22
C GLY A 618 18.35 19.20 -5.10
N GLY A 619 19.38 18.53 -4.56
CA GLY A 619 19.98 17.34 -5.16
C GLY A 619 19.18 16.06 -4.89
N PRO A 620 19.54 14.94 -5.53
CA PRO A 620 18.94 13.64 -5.24
C PRO A 620 19.02 13.28 -3.75
N PRO A 621 17.96 12.67 -3.18
CA PRO A 621 18.00 12.21 -1.81
C PRO A 621 19.13 11.21 -1.58
N HIS A 622 19.81 11.36 -0.44
CA HIS A 622 20.86 10.46 -0.02
C HIS A 622 20.99 10.46 1.51
N PRO A 623 21.57 9.41 2.10
CA PRO A 623 21.84 9.34 3.53
C PRO A 623 22.83 10.43 3.97
N ALA A 624 22.57 11.08 5.10
CA ALA A 624 23.46 12.07 5.69
C ALA A 624 24.77 11.38 6.14
N GLY A 625 25.90 11.99 5.77
CA GLY A 625 27.25 11.49 6.11
C GLY A 625 28.05 10.86 4.95
N GLY A 626 27.48 10.77 3.74
CA GLY A 626 28.17 10.16 2.59
C GLY A 626 28.48 11.13 1.46
N ALA A 627 29.57 11.91 1.56
CA ALA A 627 30.22 12.49 0.40
C ALA A 627 31.43 11.60 0.03
N SER A 628 31.45 11.12 -1.22
CA SER A 628 32.50 10.34 -1.88
C SER A 628 32.52 8.83 -1.61
N THR A 629 32.35 8.08 -2.72
CA THR A 629 33.00 6.81 -3.11
C THR A 629 33.27 5.74 -2.04
N SER A 630 32.76 4.53 -2.30
CA SER A 630 33.11 3.24 -1.67
C SER A 630 32.65 2.97 -0.22
N GLY A 631 31.39 3.29 0.11
CA GLY A 631 30.74 2.83 1.35
C GLY A 631 29.59 1.85 1.07
N SER A 632 29.50 0.77 1.86
CA SER A 632 28.47 -0.27 1.74
C SER A 632 27.03 0.30 1.80
N PRO A 633 26.04 -0.27 1.07
CA PRO A 633 24.66 0.25 1.00
C PRO A 633 23.89 0.22 2.33
N THR A 634 24.45 -0.36 3.39
CA THR A 634 23.82 -0.54 4.71
C THR A 634 23.77 0.73 5.56
N ALA A 635 24.69 1.69 5.38
CA ALA A 635 24.66 2.97 6.12
C ALA A 635 23.46 3.85 5.71
N ALA A 636 22.82 3.55 4.57
CA ALA A 636 21.75 4.34 3.98
C ALA A 636 20.38 4.16 4.62
N VAL A 637 20.14 3.02 5.23
CA VAL A 637 18.83 2.63 5.76
C VAL A 637 18.56 3.29 7.12
N LEU A 638 19.61 3.80 7.79
CA LEU A 638 19.55 4.18 9.19
C LEU A 638 19.78 5.67 9.53
N GLY A 639 20.39 6.48 8.66
CA GLY A 639 20.73 7.88 8.96
C GLY A 639 19.61 8.90 8.74
N ASP A 640 19.82 10.13 9.23
CA ASP A 640 19.13 11.31 8.69
C ASP A 640 19.31 11.32 7.16
N TRP A 641 18.31 11.71 6.39
CA TRP A 641 18.44 11.83 4.94
C TRP A 641 18.59 13.30 4.58
N ASN A 642 19.47 13.60 3.64
CA ASN A 642 19.33 14.83 2.88
C ASN A 642 18.15 14.63 1.93
N VAL A 643 17.03 15.31 2.20
CA VAL A 643 15.81 15.23 1.41
C VAL A 643 15.58 16.58 0.74
N PRO A 644 15.47 16.65 -0.61
CA PRO A 644 15.15 17.89 -1.29
C PRO A 644 13.77 18.39 -0.86
N SER A 645 13.50 19.69 -1.00
CA SER A 645 12.14 20.20 -0.79
C SER A 645 11.31 19.92 -2.04
N VAL A 646 10.08 19.43 -1.86
CA VAL A 646 9.15 19.17 -2.96
C VAL A 646 7.92 20.07 -2.82
N PRO A 647 7.98 21.36 -3.22
CA PRO A 647 6.78 22.15 -3.29
C PRO A 647 5.79 21.54 -4.31
N THR A 648 4.50 21.66 -4.01
CA THR A 648 3.40 21.22 -4.87
C THR A 648 2.30 22.25 -4.91
N SER A 649 1.54 22.30 -5.99
CA SER A 649 0.35 23.12 -6.14
C SER A 649 -0.69 22.39 -7.01
N GLY A 650 -1.89 22.95 -7.09
CA GLY A 650 -3.03 22.34 -7.77
C GLY A 650 -4.17 22.02 -6.79
N PRO A 651 -5.28 21.45 -7.27
CA PRO A 651 -6.52 21.32 -6.50
C PRO A 651 -6.43 20.31 -5.33
N VAL A 652 -5.39 19.47 -5.30
CA VAL A 652 -5.17 18.45 -4.27
C VAL A 652 -3.72 18.47 -3.82
N GLY A 653 -3.50 18.61 -2.51
CA GLY A 653 -2.19 18.42 -1.91
C GLY A 653 -1.89 16.94 -1.66
N ILE A 654 -0.63 16.52 -1.82
CA ILE A 654 -0.21 15.13 -1.52
C ILE A 654 -0.56 14.75 -0.08
N ALA A 655 -0.41 15.67 0.87
CA ALA A 655 -0.73 15.45 2.28
C ALA A 655 -2.22 15.17 2.52
N ASP A 656 -3.09 15.66 1.64
CA ASP A 656 -4.55 15.53 1.73
C ASP A 656 -5.04 14.20 1.14
N ILE A 657 -4.15 13.45 0.46
CA ILE A 657 -4.49 12.13 -0.07
C ILE A 657 -4.79 11.18 1.10
N PRO A 658 -6.02 10.61 1.19
CA PRO A 658 -6.42 9.82 2.33
C PRO A 658 -5.60 8.54 2.49
N GLY A 659 -5.29 8.20 3.74
CA GLY A 659 -4.59 6.96 4.07
C GLY A 659 -3.09 7.12 4.16
N TYR A 660 -2.43 7.39 3.04
CA TYR A 660 -0.98 7.41 2.93
C TYR A 660 -0.39 8.80 2.64
N GLY A 661 -1.21 9.79 2.25
CA GLY A 661 -0.77 11.09 1.76
C GLY A 661 0.10 11.87 2.74
N ALA A 662 -0.29 11.95 4.02
CA ALA A 662 0.50 12.61 5.06
C ALA A 662 1.88 11.94 5.26
N GLY A 663 1.94 10.60 5.19
CA GLY A 663 3.18 9.86 5.26
C GLY A 663 4.07 10.11 4.04
N LEU A 664 3.47 10.15 2.85
CA LEU A 664 4.16 10.40 1.59
C LEU A 664 4.71 11.83 1.53
N ALA A 665 3.91 12.81 1.95
CA ALA A 665 4.31 14.20 2.06
C ALA A 665 5.45 14.39 3.06
N GLY A 666 5.39 13.73 4.22
CA GLY A 666 6.47 13.74 5.20
C GLY A 666 7.75 13.08 4.69
N ALA A 667 7.64 11.97 3.96
CA ALA A 667 8.78 11.27 3.37
C ALA A 667 9.51 12.12 2.31
N LEU A 668 8.75 12.80 1.46
CA LEU A 668 9.26 13.60 0.34
C LEU A 668 9.52 15.08 0.69
N ASN A 669 9.33 15.50 1.95
CA ASN A 669 9.41 16.91 2.35
C ASN A 669 8.53 17.82 1.46
N VAL A 670 7.27 17.42 1.30
CA VAL A 670 6.29 18.11 0.46
C VAL A 670 5.76 19.34 1.17
N LYS A 671 5.67 20.45 0.41
CA LYS A 671 5.01 21.68 0.85
C LYS A 671 3.95 22.07 -0.17
N HIS A 672 2.68 21.96 0.18
CA HIS A 672 1.63 22.42 -0.72
C HIS A 672 1.52 23.95 -0.64
N ILE A 673 1.78 24.66 -1.74
CA ILE A 673 1.96 26.13 -1.76
C ILE A 673 0.76 26.88 -2.32
N GLY A 674 -0.23 26.21 -2.91
CA GLY A 674 -1.44 26.85 -3.40
C GLY A 674 -2.28 25.97 -4.33
N PRO A 675 -3.53 26.39 -4.60
CA PRO A 675 -4.49 25.60 -5.38
C PRO A 675 -4.24 25.64 -6.90
N GLU A 676 -3.40 26.55 -7.38
CA GLU A 676 -3.23 26.82 -8.80
C GLU A 676 -2.14 25.93 -9.45
N VAL A 677 -2.50 25.26 -10.54
CA VAL A 677 -1.53 24.54 -11.39
C VAL A 677 -0.61 25.55 -12.06
N GLY A 678 0.70 25.35 -11.94
CA GLY A 678 1.75 26.23 -12.44
C GLY A 678 2.49 26.99 -11.33
N ALA A 679 1.93 27.12 -10.13
CA ALA A 679 2.58 27.86 -9.03
C ALA A 679 3.86 27.18 -8.54
N SER A 680 3.85 25.84 -8.40
CA SER A 680 5.03 25.08 -7.99
C SER A 680 6.11 25.10 -9.09
N SER A 681 5.70 24.88 -10.34
CA SER A 681 6.58 25.01 -11.50
C SER A 681 7.20 26.43 -11.59
N GLY A 682 6.40 27.48 -11.39
CA GLY A 682 6.87 28.87 -11.38
C GLY A 682 7.89 29.15 -10.27
N LEU A 683 7.63 28.69 -9.04
CA LEU A 683 8.59 28.78 -7.93
C LEU A 683 9.93 28.12 -8.30
N LYS A 684 9.89 26.94 -8.92
CA LYS A 684 11.08 26.22 -9.37
C LYS A 684 11.85 27.00 -10.42
N MET A 685 11.18 27.56 -11.41
CA MET A 685 11.81 28.32 -12.50
C MET A 685 12.48 29.59 -11.95
N CYS A 686 11.79 30.35 -11.09
CA CYS A 686 12.36 31.51 -10.41
C CYS A 686 13.60 31.11 -9.56
N PHE A 687 13.51 30.05 -8.77
CA PHE A 687 14.63 29.58 -7.94
C PHE A 687 15.81 29.09 -8.78
N ALA A 688 15.54 28.35 -9.86
CA ALA A 688 16.57 27.80 -10.73
C ALA A 688 17.29 28.89 -11.55
N SER A 689 16.60 29.98 -11.90
CA SER A 689 17.19 31.12 -12.61
C SER A 689 18.39 31.73 -11.85
N LEU A 690 18.29 31.83 -10.53
CA LEU A 690 19.33 32.40 -9.65
C LEU A 690 20.57 31.51 -9.52
N SER A 691 20.45 30.21 -9.79
CA SER A 691 21.56 29.26 -9.69
C SER A 691 22.18 28.96 -11.05
N LYS A 692 21.36 28.54 -12.03
CA LYS A 692 21.86 28.18 -13.37
C LYS A 692 22.18 29.41 -14.21
N GLY A 693 21.40 30.49 -14.10
CA GLY A 693 21.74 31.76 -14.73
C GLY A 693 23.11 32.26 -14.25
N TYR A 694 23.35 32.21 -12.94
CA TYR A 694 24.67 32.53 -12.37
C TYR A 694 25.78 31.61 -12.89
N SER A 695 25.51 30.30 -13.00
CA SER A 695 26.48 29.33 -13.52
C SER A 695 26.87 29.64 -14.97
N ALA A 696 25.93 30.06 -15.82
CA ALA A 696 26.22 30.47 -17.19
C ALA A 696 27.11 31.73 -17.25
N VAL A 697 26.81 32.73 -16.42
CA VAL A 697 27.65 33.94 -16.28
C VAL A 697 29.06 33.59 -15.83
N ALA A 698 29.19 32.69 -14.84
CA ALA A 698 30.50 32.23 -14.35
C ALA A 698 31.31 31.54 -15.45
N VAL A 699 30.70 30.61 -16.20
CA VAL A 699 31.35 29.93 -17.34
C VAL A 699 31.86 30.93 -18.36
N GLN A 700 31.02 31.87 -18.76
CA GLN A 700 31.39 32.85 -19.78
C GLN A 700 32.50 33.80 -19.28
N SER A 701 32.42 34.27 -18.04
CA SER A 701 33.43 35.13 -17.43
C SER A 701 34.79 34.44 -17.32
N PHE A 702 34.84 33.23 -16.74
CA PHE A 702 36.09 32.49 -16.54
C PHE A 702 36.71 32.06 -17.87
N THR A 703 35.90 31.59 -18.82
CA THR A 703 36.39 31.24 -20.17
C THR A 703 36.99 32.46 -20.87
N THR A 704 36.37 33.63 -20.72
CA THR A 704 36.89 34.87 -21.33
C THR A 704 38.19 35.30 -20.66
N ALA A 705 38.25 35.27 -19.32
CA ALA A 705 39.45 35.61 -18.56
C ALA A 705 40.63 34.68 -18.90
N GLU A 706 40.38 33.39 -19.08
CA GLU A 706 41.38 32.42 -19.53
C GLU A 706 41.93 32.77 -20.91
N ARG A 707 41.05 33.08 -21.88
CA ARG A 707 41.48 33.48 -23.23
C ARG A 707 42.26 34.78 -23.27
N LEU A 708 42.02 35.68 -22.33
CA LEU A 708 42.73 36.95 -22.19
C LEU A 708 44.01 36.82 -21.34
N GLY A 709 44.27 35.66 -20.73
CA GLY A 709 45.41 35.46 -19.83
C GLY A 709 45.28 36.18 -18.48
N VAL A 710 44.05 36.53 -18.06
CA VAL A 710 43.76 37.28 -16.81
C VAL A 710 42.96 36.47 -15.78
N LEU A 711 42.88 35.15 -15.93
CA LEU A 711 42.15 34.30 -14.99
C LEU A 711 42.72 34.37 -13.57
N GLY A 712 44.05 34.37 -13.40
CA GLY A 712 44.71 34.55 -12.10
C GLY A 712 44.31 35.87 -11.42
N PRO A 713 44.55 37.04 -12.06
CA PRO A 713 44.10 38.32 -11.55
C PRO A 713 42.60 38.41 -11.23
N LEU A 714 41.73 37.79 -12.05
CA LEU A 714 40.30 37.74 -11.77
C LEU A 714 40.01 36.99 -10.45
N ARG A 715 40.67 35.85 -10.21
CA ARG A 715 40.48 35.08 -8.97
C ARG A 715 40.99 35.83 -7.74
N GLU A 716 42.17 36.46 -7.83
CA GLU A 716 42.72 37.30 -6.77
C GLU A 716 41.74 38.44 -6.41
N ALA A 717 41.23 39.15 -7.41
CA ALA A 717 40.24 40.21 -7.19
C ALA A 717 38.92 39.69 -6.59
N MET A 718 38.48 38.49 -6.99
CA MET A 718 37.29 37.86 -6.39
C MET A 718 37.51 37.48 -4.92
N GLU A 719 38.70 36.99 -4.57
CA GLU A 719 39.07 36.68 -3.18
C GLU A 719 39.14 37.93 -2.31
N GLU A 720 39.65 39.03 -2.83
CA GLU A 720 39.74 40.31 -2.10
C GLU A 720 38.37 40.99 -1.94
N ILE A 721 37.58 41.06 -3.01
CA ILE A 721 36.37 41.91 -3.06
C ILE A 721 35.09 41.13 -2.73
N ILE A 722 34.96 39.88 -3.17
CA ILE A 722 33.75 39.05 -3.01
C ILE A 722 34.06 37.62 -2.50
N PRO A 723 34.78 37.47 -1.38
CA PRO A 723 35.25 36.17 -0.89
C PRO A 723 34.12 35.15 -0.66
N SER A 724 32.93 35.62 -0.28
CA SER A 724 31.76 34.76 -0.07
C SER A 724 31.23 34.09 -1.35
N ARG A 725 31.57 34.63 -2.53
CA ARG A 725 31.14 34.10 -3.84
C ARG A 725 32.17 33.23 -4.53
N VAL A 726 33.43 33.23 -4.09
CA VAL A 726 34.51 32.45 -4.74
C VAL A 726 34.11 30.97 -4.81
N LYS A 727 33.85 30.37 -3.64
CA LYS A 727 33.45 28.96 -3.55
C LYS A 727 32.14 28.65 -4.28
N GLN A 728 31.19 29.59 -4.30
CA GLN A 728 29.94 29.42 -5.06
C GLN A 728 30.20 29.37 -6.56
N THR A 729 31.07 30.25 -7.06
CA THR A 729 31.48 30.33 -8.48
C THR A 729 32.24 29.09 -8.90
N GLU A 730 33.22 28.67 -8.11
CA GLU A 730 33.99 27.45 -8.37
C GLU A 730 33.08 26.21 -8.39
N ASN A 731 32.16 26.09 -7.42
CA ASN A 731 31.18 25.01 -7.41
C ASN A 731 30.22 25.05 -8.61
N ALA A 732 29.83 26.24 -9.07
CA ALA A 732 28.99 26.42 -10.26
C ALA A 732 29.69 25.94 -11.53
N LEU A 733 30.96 26.31 -11.70
CA LEU A 733 31.81 25.88 -12.81
C LEU A 733 32.04 24.37 -12.79
N VAL A 734 32.47 23.84 -11.64
CA VAL A 734 32.88 22.44 -11.50
C VAL A 734 31.68 21.49 -11.44
N GLY A 735 30.54 21.91 -10.90
CA GLY A 735 29.36 21.04 -10.72
C GLY A 735 28.54 20.82 -12.00
N MET A 736 28.71 21.67 -12.99
CA MET A 736 27.88 21.77 -14.19
C MET A 736 28.25 20.78 -15.33
N PRO A 737 29.53 20.50 -15.67
CA PRO A 737 29.92 19.70 -16.83
C PRO A 737 29.10 18.42 -17.08
N PRO A 738 28.95 17.49 -16.10
CA PRO A 738 28.23 16.24 -16.35
C PRO A 738 26.71 16.39 -16.55
N LYS A 739 26.21 17.63 -16.45
CA LYS A 739 24.79 18.00 -16.44
C LYS A 739 24.49 19.11 -17.46
N ALA A 740 25.48 19.56 -18.24
CA ALA A 740 25.33 20.67 -19.18
C ALA A 740 24.22 20.43 -20.21
N TYR A 741 24.21 19.24 -20.83
CA TYR A 741 23.25 18.89 -21.89
C TYR A 741 21.78 19.00 -21.44
N ARG A 742 21.47 18.62 -20.19
CA ARG A 742 20.10 18.73 -19.64
C ARG A 742 19.76 20.15 -19.22
N TRP A 743 20.75 20.95 -18.84
CA TRP A 743 20.54 22.34 -18.46
C TRP A 743 20.16 23.23 -19.63
N VAL A 744 20.43 22.81 -20.88
CA VAL A 744 19.93 23.51 -22.08
C VAL A 744 18.40 23.62 -22.05
N GLY A 745 17.70 22.48 -22.02
CA GLY A 745 16.23 22.47 -21.97
C GLY A 745 15.67 23.08 -20.68
N GLU A 746 16.35 22.90 -19.55
CA GLU A 746 15.93 23.55 -18.30
C GLU A 746 16.07 25.08 -18.36
N MET A 747 17.06 25.63 -19.07
CA MET A 747 17.20 27.07 -19.29
C MET A 747 16.17 27.63 -20.29
N GLU A 748 15.78 26.85 -21.29
CA GLU A 748 14.70 27.21 -22.21
C GLU A 748 13.34 27.32 -21.49
N GLU A 749 13.04 26.43 -20.55
CA GLU A 749 11.82 26.52 -19.72
C GLU A 749 11.89 27.72 -18.74
N ILE A 750 13.07 28.05 -18.20
CA ILE A 750 13.27 29.29 -17.43
C ILE A 750 13.02 30.52 -18.30
N ALA A 751 13.60 30.56 -19.50
CA ALA A 751 13.41 31.66 -20.45
C ALA A 751 11.93 31.86 -20.77
N ARG A 752 11.22 30.77 -21.09
CA ARG A 752 9.78 30.77 -21.35
C ARG A 752 8.99 31.31 -20.16
N THR A 753 9.30 30.86 -18.94
CA THR A 753 8.59 31.29 -17.73
C THR A 753 8.74 32.78 -17.48
N HIS A 754 9.96 33.31 -17.58
CA HIS A 754 10.19 34.74 -17.37
C HIS A 754 9.55 35.61 -18.45
N ALA A 755 9.46 35.10 -19.68
CA ALA A 755 8.78 35.80 -20.76
C ALA A 755 7.26 35.82 -20.58
N GLU A 756 6.65 34.65 -20.38
CA GLU A 756 5.19 34.52 -20.35
C GLU A 756 4.57 35.04 -19.04
N GLU A 757 5.19 34.77 -17.90
CA GLU A 757 4.63 35.08 -16.58
C GLU A 757 5.25 36.35 -15.97
N GLY A 758 6.48 36.69 -16.36
CA GLY A 758 7.22 37.85 -15.84
C GLY A 758 7.19 39.09 -16.75
N GLY A 759 6.82 38.94 -18.03
CA GLY A 759 6.80 40.03 -19.01
C GLY A 759 8.18 40.48 -19.51
N PHE A 760 9.21 39.66 -19.32
CA PHE A 760 10.57 39.95 -19.81
C PHE A 760 10.79 39.40 -21.23
N GLU A 761 11.86 39.82 -21.90
CA GLU A 761 12.34 39.13 -23.09
C GLU A 761 13.00 37.79 -22.73
N ASP A 762 12.93 36.79 -23.62
CA ASP A 762 13.49 35.46 -23.36
C ASP A 762 15.03 35.40 -23.53
N THR A 763 15.62 36.47 -24.05
CA THR A 763 17.00 36.55 -24.55
C THR A 763 18.06 36.21 -23.50
N LEU A 764 17.90 36.66 -22.25
CA LEU A 764 18.88 36.43 -21.19
C LEU A 764 19.07 34.94 -20.92
N PHE A 765 17.99 34.23 -20.64
CA PHE A 765 18.05 32.82 -20.26
C PHE A 765 18.18 31.90 -21.48
N ARG A 766 17.71 32.33 -22.66
CA ARG A 766 18.04 31.67 -23.94
C ARG A 766 19.54 31.78 -24.25
N GLY A 767 20.17 32.92 -23.95
CA GLY A 767 21.63 33.10 -24.04
C GLY A 767 22.37 32.17 -23.08
N ALA A 768 21.90 32.04 -21.84
CA ALA A 768 22.46 31.08 -20.89
C ALA A 768 22.27 29.61 -21.34
N ALA A 769 21.16 29.26 -22.01
CA ALA A 769 21.02 27.95 -22.65
C ALA A 769 22.11 27.72 -23.72
N GLY A 770 22.43 28.75 -24.51
CA GLY A 770 23.53 28.74 -25.48
C GLY A 770 24.90 28.47 -24.84
N VAL A 771 25.17 29.02 -23.65
CA VAL A 771 26.40 28.74 -22.91
C VAL A 771 26.50 27.25 -22.53
N PHE A 772 25.43 26.66 -21.97
CA PHE A 772 25.45 25.24 -21.62
C PHE A 772 25.48 24.31 -22.83
N LYS A 773 24.87 24.74 -23.95
CA LYS A 773 24.97 24.03 -25.22
C LYS A 773 26.43 23.99 -25.70
N ALA A 774 27.15 25.11 -25.61
CA ALA A 774 28.56 25.15 -25.96
C ALA A 774 29.39 24.21 -25.07
N VAL A 775 29.14 24.19 -23.75
CA VAL A 775 29.80 23.23 -22.86
C VAL A 775 29.53 21.78 -23.30
N ALA A 776 28.27 21.46 -23.59
CA ALA A 776 27.83 20.09 -23.88
C ALA A 776 28.27 19.57 -25.25
N GLU A 777 28.30 20.43 -26.27
CA GLU A 777 28.50 20.01 -27.67
C GLU A 777 29.87 20.40 -28.23
N ASP A 778 30.45 21.50 -27.75
CA ASP A 778 31.67 22.07 -28.34
C ASP A 778 32.94 21.78 -27.53
N THR A 779 32.84 21.04 -26.41
CA THR A 779 33.98 20.80 -25.51
C THR A 779 34.02 19.37 -24.97
N VAL A 780 35.20 18.95 -24.49
CA VAL A 780 35.38 17.66 -23.81
C VAL A 780 34.57 17.54 -22.52
N LEU A 781 34.12 18.66 -21.95
CA LEU A 781 33.32 18.69 -20.72
C LEU A 781 31.94 18.04 -20.90
N GLY A 782 31.41 18.00 -22.12
CA GLY A 782 30.14 17.34 -22.44
C GLY A 782 30.17 15.82 -22.29
N GLU A 783 31.36 15.20 -22.33
CA GLU A 783 31.55 13.75 -22.18
C GLU A 783 31.60 13.31 -20.70
N GLU A 784 31.67 14.26 -19.78
CA GLU A 784 31.84 14.01 -18.36
C GLU A 784 30.61 13.35 -17.74
N LYS A 785 30.83 12.36 -16.87
CA LYS A 785 29.75 11.67 -16.14
C LYS A 785 29.94 11.81 -14.63
N VAL A 786 28.84 11.87 -13.90
CA VAL A 786 28.87 11.89 -12.43
C VAL A 786 29.66 10.68 -11.92
N GLY A 787 30.68 10.92 -11.09
CA GLY A 787 31.53 9.87 -10.52
C GLY A 787 32.67 9.36 -11.41
N GLN A 788 32.73 9.72 -12.70
CA GLN A 788 33.76 9.26 -13.65
C GLN A 788 34.47 10.42 -14.34
N ARG A 789 34.61 11.56 -13.63
CA ARG A 789 35.05 12.79 -14.30
C ARG A 789 36.53 12.78 -14.64
N LYS A 790 36.95 13.25 -15.82
CA LYS A 790 38.36 13.35 -16.24
C LYS A 790 38.85 14.80 -16.29
N ARG A 791 38.06 15.70 -16.87
CA ARG A 791 38.27 17.15 -16.94
C ARG A 791 37.23 17.90 -16.11
N GLY A 792 37.38 19.22 -16.03
CA GLY A 792 36.47 20.14 -15.35
C GLY A 792 36.40 19.92 -13.84
N ARG A 793 37.51 19.48 -13.22
CA ARG A 793 37.57 19.20 -11.78
C ARG A 793 37.87 20.44 -10.94
N THR A 794 38.44 21.48 -11.55
CA THR A 794 38.68 22.81 -10.96
C THR A 794 38.12 23.89 -11.88
N ALA A 795 37.98 25.12 -11.37
CA ALA A 795 37.46 26.25 -12.16
C ALA A 795 38.38 26.59 -13.35
N GLU A 796 39.69 26.48 -13.17
CA GLU A 796 40.71 26.67 -14.20
C GLU A 796 40.59 25.62 -15.29
N ASP A 797 40.46 24.35 -14.89
CA ASP A 797 40.35 23.26 -15.87
C ASP A 797 39.06 23.36 -16.69
N VAL A 798 37.96 23.82 -16.08
CA VAL A 798 36.73 24.16 -16.82
C VAL A 798 36.99 25.29 -17.82
N ALA A 799 37.64 26.38 -17.39
CA ALA A 799 37.92 27.53 -18.24
C ALA A 799 38.83 27.18 -19.42
N ALA A 800 39.90 26.41 -19.16
CA ALA A 800 40.84 25.92 -20.16
C ALA A 800 40.15 24.99 -21.16
N ALA A 801 39.39 24.00 -20.69
CA ALA A 801 38.65 23.08 -21.55
C ALA A 801 37.62 23.81 -22.45
N MET A 802 36.97 24.85 -21.92
CA MET A 802 36.08 25.72 -22.69
C MET A 802 36.85 26.50 -23.76
N ALA A 803 37.97 27.13 -23.40
CA ALA A 803 38.79 27.89 -24.35
C ALA A 803 39.32 27.00 -25.48
N GLU A 804 39.83 25.81 -25.15
CA GLU A 804 40.29 24.79 -26.11
C GLU A 804 39.17 24.38 -27.09
N GLY A 805 37.98 24.06 -26.57
CA GLY A 805 36.85 23.60 -27.38
C GLY A 805 36.31 24.67 -28.32
N LEU A 806 36.12 25.90 -27.81
CA LEU A 806 35.66 27.03 -28.63
C LEU A 806 36.68 27.43 -29.70
N GLU A 807 37.98 27.34 -29.40
CA GLU A 807 39.02 27.59 -30.40
C GLU A 807 39.03 26.52 -31.50
N LYS A 808 38.86 25.24 -31.15
CA LYS A 808 38.71 24.15 -32.13
C LYS A 808 37.49 24.36 -33.02
N LYS A 809 36.36 24.80 -32.46
CA LYS A 809 35.15 25.12 -33.22
C LYS A 809 35.40 26.26 -34.21
N ARG A 810 36.03 27.35 -33.77
CA ARG A 810 36.38 28.49 -34.63
C ARG A 810 37.23 28.04 -35.82
N LYS A 811 38.31 27.30 -35.57
CA LYS A 811 39.21 26.75 -36.61
C LYS A 811 38.56 25.76 -37.58
N LYS A 812 37.38 25.21 -37.24
CA LYS A 812 36.61 24.31 -38.12
C LYS A 812 35.60 25.09 -38.96
N MET A 813 35.26 26.31 -38.55
CA MET A 813 34.32 27.20 -39.25
C MET A 813 35.05 28.18 -40.18
N ASP A 814 36.29 28.54 -39.84
CA ASP A 814 37.27 29.17 -40.74
C ASP A 814 37.81 28.15 -41.74
#